data_AF-U6DA53-F1
#
_entry.id   AF-U6DA53-F1
#
_cell.length_a   1.000
_cell.length_b   1.000
_cell.length_c   1.000
_cell.angle_alpha   90.00
_cell.angle_beta   90.00
_cell.angle_gamma   90.00
#
_symmetry.space_group_name_H-M   'P 1'
#
loop_
_entity.id
_entity.type
_entity.pdbx_description
1 polymer ?
#
loop_
_entity_poly.entity_id
_entity_poly.type
_entity_poly.pdbx_seq_one_letter_code
_entity_poly.pdbx_strand_id
1 'polypeptide(L)'
;ANTGETEVGFVPTFGPCYLNLYGSPREYTGFPDPYDELNNGKGEGVAYRGRILVELSTFLEKTPPDKKLEPISNDDLLVVEKYQRRRKYSLSAVFHSATMLQDVGEAIQFEVSIGNYGNKFDTTCKPLASTTQYSRAVFDGNYYYYLPWAHTKPVVTLTSYWEDISHRLDAVNILLAMAERLQLNLEALKSGMQEKVPANQLAEIWLKLIDEVIEDTRYTLPLLEGKANVTILDTQIQKLRSRSLSQIHEAAVRMRSEATEVKSTLAEIEDWLEKLLQLTEEPQNSMPDVIIWMIRGEKRLAYARIPAHQVLYSTSGETASGKYCGKTQTILLKYPQEKTHGPKVPVELRVNIWLGLSAVEKKFNSFAEGTFTVFAEMYENQALMFGKWGTSGLVGRHKFSDVTGKIKLKREFFLPPKGWEWEGDWIVDPERSLLTEADAGHTEFTDEVYQNESRYPGGEWKPAEDTYTDANGDKAASPGELTCPPGWEWEDDAWVYDINRAVDEKGWEYGITIPPDNKPKSWVAAEKMYHTHRRRRLVRKRKKDLTQSASSTARAMEEYEDREGWEYASLIGWKFHWKQRSSDTFRRRRWRRKMAPSETHGAAAIFKLEGALGADTTEDGDEKSTDKQKYSATTVFGANTPIVSCNFDRVYIYHLRCYIYQARNLMALDKDSFSDPYAHVSFLHRSKTTEIIHSTLNPTWDQTIIFDEIEIYGEPQTVLQNPPKVIIELFDNDQVGKDEFLGRSICSPLVKLNSETDVTPKLLWHPVMNGDKACGDVLVTAELILRQKDGSNLPILPSQRAPNLYMVPQGIRPVVQLTAIEILAWGLRNMKNYQMASITSPSLIVECGGERVESVVIKNLKKTPNFPSSVLFMKVFLPKEELYMPPLVIKVIDHRQFGRKPVVGQCTIDHLDRFRCDPYAGKEDLVPQLKASLLSAPPCRDVVIEIEDTKPLLASK
;
A
#
# COMPACT_ATOMS: atom_id res chain seq x y z
N ALA A 1 -3.51 52.41 12.85
CA ALA A 1 -4.69 52.99 13.51
C ALA A 1 -5.47 51.85 14.13
N ASN A 2 -5.64 51.85 15.45
CA ASN A 2 -6.40 50.84 16.19
C ASN A 2 -7.89 50.99 15.90
N THR A 3 -8.45 50.15 15.03
CA THR A 3 -9.89 49.88 15.02
C THR A 3 -10.15 48.78 16.04
N GLY A 4 -10.67 49.18 17.21
CA GLY A 4 -10.99 48.31 18.34
C GLY A 4 -12.17 47.36 18.07
N GLU A 5 -12.02 46.43 17.14
CA GLU A 5 -12.77 45.17 17.18
C GLU A 5 -12.05 44.25 18.16
N THR A 6 -12.42 44.35 19.44
CA THR A 6 -12.16 43.28 20.42
C THR A 6 -12.62 41.95 19.84
N GLU A 7 -11.81 40.90 19.95
CA GLU A 7 -12.09 39.51 19.55
C GLU A 7 -13.32 38.94 20.28
N VAL A 8 -14.52 39.37 19.90
CA VAL A 8 -15.75 38.71 20.33
C VAL A 8 -15.87 37.49 19.42
N GLY A 9 -15.41 36.33 19.90
CA GLY A 9 -15.69 35.05 19.26
C GLY A 9 -17.19 34.86 19.03
N PHE A 10 -17.57 33.99 18.09
CA PHE A 10 -18.98 33.65 17.88
C PHE A 10 -19.38 32.45 18.75
N VAL A 11 -20.65 32.37 19.13
CA VAL A 11 -21.18 31.22 19.88
C VAL A 11 -21.08 29.94 19.04
N PRO A 12 -20.83 28.76 19.64
CA PRO A 12 -20.78 27.51 18.89
C PRO A 12 -22.02 27.32 18.02
N THR A 13 -21.82 27.13 16.72
CA THR A 13 -22.90 26.89 15.75
C THR A 13 -22.44 25.86 14.72
N PHE A 14 -23.39 25.10 14.18
CA PHE A 14 -23.16 24.10 13.14
C PHE A 14 -24.41 23.97 12.28
N GLY A 15 -24.26 23.79 10.98
CA GLY A 15 -25.35 23.43 10.08
C GLY A 15 -26.36 24.55 9.78
N PRO A 16 -27.52 24.21 9.18
CA PRO A 16 -27.94 22.86 8.78
C PRO A 16 -26.99 22.19 7.79
N CYS A 17 -26.42 21.03 8.15
CA CYS A 17 -25.50 20.29 7.30
C CYS A 17 -25.59 18.77 7.54
N TYR A 18 -25.39 17.97 6.50
CA TYR A 18 -25.30 16.52 6.63
C TYR A 18 -23.96 16.10 7.24
N LEU A 19 -24.03 15.22 8.23
CA LEU A 19 -22.90 14.50 8.79
C LEU A 19 -22.90 13.06 8.28
N ASN A 20 -21.77 12.63 7.73
CA ASN A 20 -21.58 11.26 7.26
C ASN A 20 -21.25 10.33 8.43
N LEU A 21 -21.91 9.18 8.49
CA LEU A 21 -21.72 8.17 9.52
C LEU A 21 -20.95 6.98 8.94
N TYR A 22 -19.90 6.55 9.63
CA TYR A 22 -19.06 5.40 9.26
C TYR A 22 -19.00 4.40 10.41
N GLY A 23 -18.84 3.11 10.11
CA GLY A 23 -18.77 2.05 11.13
C GLY A 23 -18.16 0.75 10.58
N SER A 24 -18.48 -0.37 11.21
CA SER A 24 -17.95 -1.70 10.84
C SER A 24 -18.39 -2.15 9.42
N PRO A 25 -17.84 -3.22 8.84
CA PRO A 25 -18.37 -3.83 7.61
C PRO A 25 -19.84 -4.26 7.75
N ARG A 26 -20.62 -4.26 6.66
CA ARG A 26 -22.06 -4.62 6.69
C ARG A 26 -22.32 -6.12 6.59
N GLU A 27 -21.34 -6.88 6.12
CA GLU A 27 -21.50 -8.26 5.66
C GLU A 27 -21.10 -9.33 6.70
N TYR A 28 -20.83 -8.95 7.95
CA TYR A 28 -20.44 -9.91 8.98
C TYR A 28 -21.66 -10.57 9.62
N THR A 29 -21.64 -11.91 9.69
CA THR A 29 -22.77 -12.74 10.17
C THR A 29 -22.42 -13.61 11.38
N GLY A 30 -21.18 -13.58 11.86
CA GLY A 30 -20.78 -14.31 13.06
C GLY A 30 -21.22 -13.61 14.35
N PHE A 31 -21.17 -14.30 15.49
CA PHE A 31 -21.33 -13.70 16.80
C PHE A 31 -20.18 -14.15 17.71
N PRO A 32 -19.47 -13.24 18.40
CA PRO A 32 -19.62 -11.77 18.40
C PRO A 32 -19.09 -11.09 17.11
N ASP A 33 -19.49 -9.83 16.86
CA ASP A 33 -18.91 -8.97 15.80
C ASP A 33 -17.49 -8.56 16.20
N PRO A 34 -16.44 -9.04 15.51
CA PRO A 34 -15.07 -8.69 15.86
C PRO A 34 -14.79 -7.22 15.56
N TYR A 35 -15.62 -6.55 14.74
CA TYR A 35 -15.49 -5.15 14.33
C TYR A 35 -16.34 -4.18 15.17
N ASP A 36 -16.96 -4.62 16.26
CA ASP A 36 -17.89 -3.79 17.05
C ASP A 36 -17.24 -2.52 17.63
N GLU A 37 -15.93 -2.56 17.89
CA GLU A 37 -15.15 -1.38 18.30
C GLU A 37 -15.28 -0.21 17.30
N LEU A 38 -15.36 -0.50 16.00
CA LEU A 38 -15.50 0.51 14.95
C LEU A 38 -16.85 1.26 15.03
N ASN A 39 -17.91 0.60 15.51
CA ASN A 39 -19.22 1.24 15.69
C ASN A 39 -19.25 2.16 16.92
N ASN A 40 -18.35 1.95 17.87
CA ASN A 40 -18.17 2.79 19.06
C ASN A 40 -17.16 3.92 18.85
N GLY A 41 -16.69 4.14 17.62
CA GLY A 41 -15.69 5.15 17.29
C GLY A 41 -14.27 4.81 17.73
N LYS A 42 -13.99 3.55 18.10
CA LYS A 42 -12.65 3.07 18.44
C LYS A 42 -11.95 2.58 17.17
N GLY A 43 -11.38 3.53 16.43
CA GLY A 43 -10.73 3.30 15.13
C GLY A 43 -11.48 3.96 13.99
N GLU A 44 -10.92 3.90 12.78
CA GLU A 44 -11.55 4.46 11.58
C GLU A 44 -12.73 3.59 11.12
N GLY A 45 -13.92 4.19 10.98
CA GLY A 45 -15.07 3.51 10.40
C GLY A 45 -14.82 3.16 8.93
N VAL A 46 -14.91 1.87 8.60
CA VAL A 46 -14.48 1.31 7.31
C VAL A 46 -15.59 1.24 6.26
N ALA A 47 -16.86 1.34 6.69
CA ALA A 47 -18.00 1.35 5.79
C ALA A 47 -18.95 2.51 6.10
N TYR A 48 -19.43 3.16 5.05
CA TYR A 48 -20.46 4.18 5.16
C TYR A 48 -21.77 3.57 5.69
N ARG A 49 -22.42 4.21 6.66
CA ARG A 49 -23.64 3.74 7.35
C ARG A 49 -24.85 4.63 7.10
N GLY A 50 -24.65 5.86 6.65
CA GLY A 50 -25.73 6.79 6.36
C GLY A 50 -25.32 8.23 6.66
N ARG A 51 -26.30 9.12 6.72
CA ARG A 51 -26.10 10.53 7.06
C ARG A 51 -27.24 11.03 7.92
N ILE A 52 -26.94 12.03 8.74
CA ILE A 52 -27.94 12.79 9.48
C ILE A 52 -27.80 14.26 9.15
N LEU A 53 -28.92 14.96 8.96
CA LEU A 53 -28.93 16.42 8.79
C LEU A 53 -29.05 17.04 10.18
N VAL A 54 -28.06 17.84 10.58
CA VAL A 54 -27.97 18.39 11.94
C VAL A 54 -27.74 19.90 11.87
N GLU A 55 -28.36 20.59 12.82
CA GLU A 55 -28.10 22.00 13.13
C GLU A 55 -27.84 22.11 14.65
N LEU A 56 -26.82 22.87 15.03
CA LEU A 56 -26.51 23.25 16.40
C LEU A 56 -26.58 24.77 16.51
N SER A 57 -27.43 25.23 17.41
CA SER A 57 -27.60 26.66 17.71
C SER A 57 -27.38 26.88 19.21
N THR A 58 -26.51 27.83 19.54
CA THR A 58 -26.21 28.20 20.93
C THR A 58 -26.81 29.57 21.24
N PHE A 59 -27.55 29.66 22.34
CA PHE A 59 -28.15 30.90 22.82
C PHE A 59 -27.54 31.27 24.17
N LEU A 60 -27.23 32.56 24.36
CA LEU A 60 -26.73 33.09 25.63
C LEU A 60 -27.91 33.49 26.52
N GLU A 61 -28.55 32.51 27.15
CA GLU A 61 -29.69 32.71 28.05
C GLU A 61 -29.31 32.48 29.51
N LYS A 62 -29.88 33.29 30.43
CA LYS A 62 -29.63 33.16 31.88
C LYS A 62 -30.29 31.92 32.50
N THR A 63 -31.30 31.37 31.84
CA THR A 63 -32.04 30.18 32.24
C THR A 63 -32.04 29.21 31.07
N PRO A 64 -31.61 27.94 31.27
CA PRO A 64 -31.61 26.97 30.20
C PRO A 64 -33.06 26.69 29.73
N PRO A 65 -33.30 26.56 28.41
CA PRO A 65 -34.61 26.21 27.90
C PRO A 65 -35.07 24.84 28.42
N ASP A 66 -36.38 24.67 28.57
CA ASP A 66 -36.99 23.39 28.93
C ASP A 66 -36.61 22.34 27.87
N LYS A 67 -35.85 21.31 28.26
CA LYS A 67 -35.39 20.25 27.35
C LYS A 67 -36.58 19.36 26.95
N LYS A 68 -37.28 19.69 25.87
CA LYS A 68 -38.29 18.83 25.25
C LYS A 68 -37.86 18.42 23.86
N LEU A 69 -38.05 17.13 23.55
CA LEU A 69 -37.96 16.63 22.18
C LEU A 69 -39.24 17.06 21.45
N GLU A 70 -39.11 18.01 20.54
CA GLU A 70 -40.24 18.56 19.78
C GLU A 70 -40.05 18.30 18.28
N PRO A 71 -41.13 18.07 17.51
CA PRO A 71 -41.03 17.99 16.06
C PRO A 71 -40.58 19.33 15.47
N ILE A 72 -39.82 19.29 14.37
CA ILE A 72 -39.37 20.48 13.65
C ILE A 72 -40.60 21.24 13.11
N SER A 73 -40.62 22.56 13.28
CA SER A 73 -41.72 23.41 12.79
C SER A 73 -41.79 23.41 11.25
N ASN A 74 -42.97 23.63 10.68
CA ASN A 74 -43.12 23.68 9.21
C ASN A 74 -42.29 24.82 8.58
N ASP A 75 -42.12 25.93 9.28
CA ASP A 75 -41.32 27.06 8.81
C ASP A 75 -39.83 26.68 8.76
N ASP A 76 -39.33 25.99 9.78
CA ASP A 76 -37.95 25.49 9.80
C ASP A 76 -37.72 24.41 8.73
N LEU A 77 -38.71 23.54 8.48
CA LEU A 77 -38.61 22.55 7.39
C LEU A 77 -38.40 23.22 6.02
N LEU A 78 -39.15 24.27 5.71
CA LEU A 78 -38.99 25.03 4.46
C LEU A 78 -37.60 25.68 4.36
N VAL A 79 -37.05 26.16 5.48
CA VAL A 79 -35.69 26.72 5.53
C VAL A 79 -34.64 25.62 5.32
N VAL A 80 -34.86 24.42 5.87
CA VAL A 80 -33.91 23.30 5.81
C VAL A 80 -33.93 22.59 4.44
N GLU A 81 -35.07 22.57 3.74
CA GLU A 81 -35.22 21.95 2.42
C GLU A 81 -34.20 22.44 1.38
N LYS A 82 -33.76 23.71 1.45
CA LYS A 82 -32.75 24.26 0.54
C LYS A 82 -31.39 23.55 0.66
N TYR A 83 -31.06 23.00 1.82
CA TYR A 83 -29.82 22.27 2.08
C TYR A 83 -29.90 20.80 1.64
N GLN A 84 -31.08 20.30 1.26
CA GLN A 84 -31.28 18.93 0.76
C GLN A 84 -31.18 18.82 -0.77
N ARG A 85 -30.92 19.94 -1.46
CA ARG A 85 -30.81 19.96 -2.92
C ARG A 85 -29.56 19.22 -3.38
N ARG A 86 -29.77 18.08 -4.04
CA ARG A 86 -28.70 17.23 -4.57
C ARG A 86 -28.42 17.51 -6.03
N ARG A 87 -27.15 17.38 -6.42
CA ARG A 87 -26.63 17.42 -7.79
C ARG A 87 -26.02 16.08 -8.14
N LYS A 88 -26.04 15.75 -9.43
CA LYS A 88 -25.41 14.52 -9.94
C LYS A 88 -23.90 14.72 -10.06
N TYR A 89 -23.14 13.78 -9.51
CA TYR A 89 -21.70 13.66 -9.62
C TYR A 89 -21.34 12.39 -10.40
N SER A 90 -20.21 12.44 -11.07
CA SER A 90 -19.63 11.36 -11.87
C SER A 90 -18.24 11.05 -11.32
N LEU A 91 -17.94 9.78 -11.09
CA LEU A 91 -16.64 9.30 -10.61
C LEU A 91 -16.10 8.24 -11.55
N SER A 92 -14.82 8.35 -11.90
CA SER A 92 -14.05 7.36 -12.64
C SER A 92 -12.80 6.99 -11.85
N ALA A 93 -12.51 5.69 -11.76
CA ALA A 93 -11.29 5.16 -11.17
C ALA A 93 -10.61 4.19 -12.15
N VAL A 94 -9.42 4.55 -12.63
CA VAL A 94 -8.61 3.75 -13.56
C VAL A 94 -7.48 3.09 -12.78
N PHE A 95 -7.45 1.77 -12.73
CA PHE A 95 -6.46 1.00 -11.98
C PHE A 95 -5.25 0.67 -12.86
N HIS A 96 -4.08 1.21 -12.54
CA HIS A 96 -2.84 0.98 -13.30
C HIS A 96 -2.09 -0.28 -12.87
N SER A 97 -2.05 -0.57 -11.57
CA SER A 97 -1.41 -1.78 -11.01
C SER A 97 -1.97 -2.15 -9.63
N ALA A 98 -1.90 -3.43 -9.29
CA ALA A 98 -2.12 -3.98 -7.96
C ALA A 98 -0.99 -4.96 -7.62
N THR A 99 -0.15 -4.62 -6.65
CA THR A 99 1.14 -5.25 -6.37
C THR A 99 1.30 -5.49 -4.87
N MET A 100 2.40 -6.13 -4.45
CA MET A 100 2.65 -6.49 -3.04
C MET A 100 1.56 -7.40 -2.43
N LEU A 101 0.90 -8.21 -3.24
CA LEU A 101 -0.07 -9.18 -2.75
C LEU A 101 0.65 -10.34 -2.07
N GLN A 102 0.11 -10.76 -0.93
CA GLN A 102 0.53 -11.97 -0.20
C GLN A 102 -0.67 -12.87 0.05
N ASP A 103 -0.42 -14.14 0.40
CA ASP A 103 -1.45 -15.11 0.78
C ASP A 103 -2.55 -15.28 -0.32
N VAL A 104 -2.12 -15.35 -1.60
CA VAL A 104 -3.00 -15.37 -2.77
C VAL A 104 -3.54 -16.78 -3.07
N GLY A 105 -4.74 -17.08 -2.56
CA GLY A 105 -5.40 -18.38 -2.79
C GLY A 105 -6.58 -18.36 -3.77
N GLU A 106 -7.26 -17.22 -3.89
CA GLU A 106 -8.49 -17.04 -4.67
C GLU A 106 -8.39 -15.80 -5.56
N ALA A 107 -9.30 -15.68 -6.54
CA ALA A 107 -9.35 -14.51 -7.41
C ALA A 107 -9.69 -13.24 -6.62
N ILE A 108 -9.06 -12.13 -7.03
CA ILE A 108 -9.16 -10.82 -6.40
C ILE A 108 -9.97 -9.89 -7.31
N GLN A 109 -10.82 -9.07 -6.71
CA GLN A 109 -11.59 -8.00 -7.34
C GLN A 109 -11.50 -6.75 -6.48
N PHE A 110 -11.50 -5.57 -7.10
CA PHE A 110 -11.64 -4.30 -6.39
C PHE A 110 -13.03 -3.71 -6.62
N GLU A 111 -13.60 -3.12 -5.58
CA GLU A 111 -14.86 -2.38 -5.62
C GLU A 111 -14.61 -0.94 -5.21
N VAL A 112 -15.24 0.02 -5.89
CA VAL A 112 -15.20 1.44 -5.54
C VAL A 112 -16.61 1.93 -5.25
N SER A 113 -16.77 2.64 -4.14
CA SER A 113 -18.05 3.22 -3.74
C SER A 113 -17.90 4.63 -3.18
N ILE A 114 -18.97 5.41 -3.24
CA ILE A 114 -19.12 6.69 -2.54
C ILE A 114 -20.51 6.71 -1.89
N GLY A 115 -20.55 6.79 -0.56
CA GLY A 115 -21.79 6.54 0.18
C GLY A 115 -22.33 5.12 -0.08
N ASN A 116 -23.59 5.02 -0.53
CA ASN A 116 -24.17 3.73 -0.96
C ASN A 116 -23.98 3.45 -2.46
N TYR A 117 -23.56 4.44 -3.25
CA TYR A 117 -23.41 4.29 -4.70
C TYR A 117 -22.17 3.46 -5.01
N GLY A 118 -22.35 2.37 -5.76
CA GLY A 118 -21.29 1.43 -6.11
C GLY A 118 -21.03 0.32 -5.08
N ASN A 119 -21.78 0.28 -3.97
CA ASN A 119 -21.72 -0.86 -3.06
C ASN A 119 -22.51 -2.03 -3.66
N LYS A 120 -21.83 -3.11 -4.07
CA LYS A 120 -22.48 -4.27 -4.71
C LYS A 120 -23.43 -5.04 -3.80
N PHE A 121 -23.34 -4.82 -2.48
CA PHE A 121 -24.19 -5.46 -1.49
C PHE A 121 -25.40 -4.59 -1.07
N ASP A 122 -25.51 -3.38 -1.60
CA ASP A 122 -26.58 -2.44 -1.28
C ASP A 122 -27.69 -2.47 -2.34
N THR A 123 -28.94 -2.66 -1.91
CA THR A 123 -30.12 -2.74 -2.79
C THR A 123 -30.85 -1.41 -2.95
N THR A 124 -30.42 -0.35 -2.26
CA THR A 124 -31.08 0.97 -2.27
C THR A 124 -30.70 1.80 -3.49
N CYS A 125 -29.58 1.47 -4.14
CA CYS A 125 -29.05 2.20 -5.30
C CYS A 125 -29.17 1.37 -6.58
N LYS A 126 -29.20 2.05 -7.73
CA LYS A 126 -29.13 1.38 -9.04
C LYS A 126 -27.77 0.67 -9.21
N PRO A 127 -27.72 -0.45 -9.94
CA PRO A 127 -26.45 -1.12 -10.24
C PRO A 127 -25.56 -0.22 -11.10
N LEU A 128 -24.27 -0.16 -10.76
CA LEU A 128 -23.24 0.66 -11.41
C LEU A 128 -21.99 -0.20 -11.68
N ALA A 129 -21.21 0.14 -12.70
CA ALA A 129 -19.95 -0.51 -13.04
C ALA A 129 -18.85 -0.18 -12.01
N SER A 130 -19.08 -0.66 -10.79
CA SER A 130 -18.40 -0.30 -9.53
C SER A 130 -17.29 -1.28 -9.14
N THR A 131 -17.08 -2.33 -9.93
CA THR A 131 -16.12 -3.39 -9.63
C THR A 131 -15.21 -3.69 -10.82
N THR A 132 -13.95 -4.02 -10.54
CA THR A 132 -13.03 -4.56 -11.55
C THR A 132 -13.41 -5.98 -11.94
N GLN A 133 -12.85 -6.49 -13.03
CA GLN A 133 -12.88 -7.94 -13.29
C GLN A 133 -12.12 -8.69 -12.20
N TYR A 134 -12.54 -9.94 -11.95
CA TYR A 134 -11.76 -10.85 -11.12
C TYR A 134 -10.46 -11.20 -11.83
N SER A 135 -9.36 -11.19 -11.10
CA SER A 135 -8.04 -11.55 -11.61
C SER A 135 -7.28 -12.38 -10.59
N ARG A 136 -6.47 -13.32 -11.06
CA ARG A 136 -5.59 -14.11 -10.20
C ARG A 136 -4.19 -13.52 -10.19
N ALA A 137 -3.58 -13.55 -9.01
CA ALA A 137 -2.27 -12.99 -8.80
C ALA A 137 -1.17 -13.90 -9.37
N VAL A 138 -0.10 -13.27 -9.85
CA VAL A 138 1.09 -13.89 -10.45
C VAL A 138 2.28 -13.57 -9.57
N PHE A 139 3.16 -14.54 -9.34
CA PHE A 139 4.35 -14.35 -8.52
C PHE A 139 5.35 -13.44 -9.24
N ASP A 140 6.01 -12.56 -8.51
CA ASP A 140 6.97 -11.61 -9.08
C ASP A 140 8.38 -12.18 -9.29
N GLY A 141 8.60 -13.42 -8.83
CA GLY A 141 9.88 -14.13 -8.90
C GLY A 141 10.77 -13.97 -7.67
N ASN A 142 10.34 -13.26 -6.62
CA ASN A 142 11.13 -13.06 -5.40
C ASN A 142 10.32 -13.19 -4.10
N TYR A 143 9.29 -12.38 -3.88
CA TYR A 143 8.57 -12.36 -2.59
C TYR A 143 7.08 -12.03 -2.69
N TYR A 144 6.67 -11.24 -3.67
CA TYR A 144 5.30 -10.74 -3.77
C TYR A 144 4.55 -11.30 -4.97
N TYR A 145 3.23 -11.13 -4.96
CA TYR A 145 2.38 -11.37 -6.11
C TYR A 145 1.79 -10.04 -6.62
N TYR A 146 1.37 -10.03 -7.88
CA TYR A 146 0.73 -8.88 -8.52
C TYR A 146 -0.40 -9.31 -9.47
N LEU A 147 -1.30 -8.40 -9.81
CA LEU A 147 -2.33 -8.67 -10.83
C LEU A 147 -1.82 -8.25 -12.23
N PRO A 148 -1.86 -9.14 -13.24
CA PRO A 148 -1.22 -8.92 -14.54
C PRO A 148 -2.08 -8.07 -15.50
N TRP A 149 -2.45 -6.85 -15.11
CA TRP A 149 -3.30 -5.94 -15.90
C TRP A 149 -2.58 -5.24 -17.07
N ALA A 150 -1.66 -5.91 -17.77
CA ALA A 150 -0.77 -5.43 -18.85
C ALA A 150 -1.12 -4.07 -19.50
N HIS A 151 -1.63 -4.04 -20.74
CA HIS A 151 -2.02 -2.79 -21.44
C HIS A 151 -3.50 -2.43 -21.25
N THR A 152 -4.32 -3.40 -20.83
CA THR A 152 -5.75 -3.23 -20.55
C THR A 152 -5.96 -3.02 -19.06
N LYS A 153 -6.26 -1.78 -18.67
CA LYS A 153 -6.45 -1.37 -17.29
C LYS A 153 -7.92 -1.45 -16.90
N PRO A 154 -8.30 -2.07 -15.77
CA PRO A 154 -9.68 -2.09 -15.35
C PRO A 154 -10.14 -0.69 -14.90
N VAL A 155 -11.38 -0.35 -15.23
CA VAL A 155 -11.99 0.95 -14.92
C VAL A 155 -13.27 0.72 -14.16
N VAL A 156 -13.45 1.51 -13.10
CA VAL A 156 -14.70 1.64 -12.37
C VAL A 156 -15.31 3.00 -12.64
N THR A 157 -16.63 3.04 -12.89
CA THR A 157 -17.39 4.27 -13.11
C THR A 157 -18.70 4.24 -12.33
N LEU A 158 -18.99 5.34 -11.65
CA LEU A 158 -20.20 5.48 -10.84
C LEU A 158 -20.79 6.88 -10.94
N THR A 159 -22.11 6.97 -10.78
CA THR A 159 -22.86 8.21 -10.66
C THR A 159 -23.51 8.29 -9.28
N SER A 160 -23.48 9.47 -8.65
CA SER A 160 -23.97 9.67 -7.29
C SER A 160 -24.67 11.02 -7.14
N TYR A 161 -25.44 11.21 -6.05
CA TYR A 161 -26.23 12.42 -5.84
C TYR A 161 -25.94 13.03 -4.46
N TRP A 162 -25.35 14.22 -4.44
CA TRP A 162 -24.89 14.90 -3.23
C TRP A 162 -25.14 16.40 -3.29
N GLU A 163 -25.09 17.09 -2.16
CA GLU A 163 -25.14 18.54 -2.10
C GLU A 163 -23.94 19.16 -2.84
N ASP A 164 -24.13 20.34 -3.44
CA ASP A 164 -23.02 21.11 -4.00
C ASP A 164 -22.39 21.97 -2.89
N ILE A 165 -21.32 21.44 -2.31
CA ILE A 165 -20.51 22.13 -1.28
C ILE A 165 -19.16 22.59 -1.84
N SER A 166 -19.07 22.86 -3.15
CA SER A 166 -17.86 23.37 -3.82
C SER A 166 -17.25 24.57 -3.10
N HIS A 167 -18.07 25.50 -2.60
CA HIS A 167 -17.60 26.67 -1.86
C HIS A 167 -16.80 26.34 -0.58
N ARG A 168 -17.03 25.16 0.03
CA ARG A 168 -16.25 24.65 1.17
C ARG A 168 -14.99 23.92 0.69
N LEU A 169 -15.17 22.93 -0.18
CA LEU A 169 -14.09 22.03 -0.58
C LEU A 169 -13.04 22.72 -1.47
N ASP A 170 -13.44 23.66 -2.34
CA ASP A 170 -12.51 24.45 -3.14
C ASP A 170 -11.60 25.30 -2.22
N ALA A 171 -12.16 25.88 -1.16
CA ALA A 171 -11.38 26.67 -0.19
C ALA A 171 -10.36 25.80 0.55
N VAL A 172 -10.77 24.60 0.97
CA VAL A 172 -9.89 23.61 1.61
C VAL A 172 -8.74 23.21 0.68
N ASN A 173 -9.04 22.88 -0.58
CA ASN A 173 -8.03 22.47 -1.56
C ASN A 173 -7.04 23.58 -1.88
N ILE A 174 -7.51 24.83 -2.01
CA ILE A 174 -6.63 26.00 -2.21
C ILE A 174 -5.66 26.14 -1.03
N LEU A 175 -6.17 26.07 0.21
CA LEU A 175 -5.33 26.18 1.41
C LEU A 175 -4.34 25.02 1.54
N LEU A 176 -4.75 23.80 1.21
CA LEU A 176 -3.86 22.63 1.18
C LEU A 176 -2.75 22.79 0.14
N ALA A 177 -3.06 23.31 -1.05
CA ALA A 177 -2.07 23.59 -2.08
C ALA A 177 -1.03 24.63 -1.63
N MET A 178 -1.47 25.67 -0.91
CA MET A 178 -0.58 26.65 -0.30
C MET A 178 0.32 26.01 0.77
N ALA A 179 -0.26 25.23 1.68
CA ALA A 179 0.47 24.54 2.73
C ALA A 179 1.51 23.56 2.18
N GLU A 180 1.15 22.77 1.15
CA GLU A 180 2.07 21.82 0.52
C GLU A 180 3.25 22.53 -0.15
N ARG A 181 3.01 23.60 -0.92
CA ARG A 181 4.09 24.36 -1.53
C ARG A 181 5.02 24.99 -0.48
N LEU A 182 4.44 25.54 0.59
CA LEU A 182 5.21 26.08 1.71
C LEU A 182 6.06 24.99 2.38
N GLN A 183 5.48 23.81 2.61
CA GLN A 183 6.20 22.66 3.18
C GLN A 183 7.37 22.22 2.30
N LEU A 184 7.16 22.05 0.99
CA LEU A 184 8.21 21.64 0.05
C LEU A 184 9.38 22.64 0.04
N ASN A 185 9.07 23.94 0.00
CA ASN A 185 10.10 24.98 0.04
C ASN A 185 10.82 25.05 1.39
N LEU A 186 10.09 24.82 2.50
CA LEU A 186 10.67 24.78 3.84
C LEU A 186 11.61 23.57 4.01
N GLU A 187 11.24 22.41 3.48
CA GLU A 187 12.10 21.22 3.44
C GLU A 187 13.36 21.46 2.60
N ALA A 188 13.24 22.11 1.44
CA ALA A 188 14.38 22.52 0.63
C ALA A 188 15.29 23.51 1.36
N LEU A 189 14.73 24.48 2.09
CA LEU A 189 15.48 25.45 2.88
C LEU A 189 16.23 24.77 4.04
N LYS A 190 15.56 23.89 4.79
CA LYS A 190 16.17 23.10 5.87
C LYS A 190 17.29 22.21 5.35
N SER A 191 17.08 21.56 4.21
CA SER A 191 18.10 20.73 3.55
C SER A 191 19.31 21.56 3.14
N GLY A 192 19.11 22.73 2.52
CA GLY A 192 20.20 23.65 2.16
C GLY A 192 21.00 24.15 3.37
N MET A 193 20.34 24.34 4.52
CA MET A 193 21.01 24.71 5.78
C MET A 193 21.85 23.57 6.34
N GLN A 194 21.35 22.33 6.30
CA GLN A 194 22.09 21.14 6.73
C GLN A 194 23.31 20.89 5.84
N GLU A 195 23.18 21.11 4.53
CA GLU A 195 24.24 20.98 3.54
C GLU A 195 25.27 22.13 3.57
N LYS A 196 25.09 23.14 4.44
CA LYS A 196 25.95 24.35 4.53
C LYS A 196 26.17 25.01 3.16
N VAL A 197 25.12 25.06 2.36
CA VAL A 197 25.10 25.71 1.04
C VAL A 197 25.52 27.20 1.18
N PRO A 198 26.22 27.80 0.19
CA PRO A 198 26.63 29.19 0.26
C PRO A 198 25.46 30.14 0.59
N ALA A 199 25.71 31.13 1.44
CA ALA A 199 24.66 32.02 1.96
C ALA A 199 23.81 32.69 0.86
N ASN A 200 24.41 32.99 -0.30
CA ASN A 200 23.69 33.57 -1.44
C ASN A 200 22.63 32.63 -2.03
N GLN A 201 22.97 31.35 -2.22
CA GLN A 201 22.03 30.34 -2.72
C GLN A 201 20.94 30.03 -1.69
N LEU A 202 21.30 30.02 -0.40
CA LEU A 202 20.32 29.87 0.67
C LEU A 202 19.32 31.03 0.69
N ALA A 203 19.81 32.27 0.47
CA ALA A 203 18.97 33.44 0.35
C ALA A 203 18.06 33.40 -0.88
N GLU A 204 18.50 32.83 -2.01
CA GLU A 204 17.65 32.62 -3.19
C GLU A 204 16.50 31.66 -2.92
N ILE A 205 16.76 30.52 -2.26
CA ILE A 205 15.73 29.55 -1.86
C ILE A 205 14.72 30.21 -0.91
N TRP A 206 15.22 30.96 0.07
CA TRP A 206 14.38 31.69 1.02
C TRP A 206 13.54 32.78 0.35
N LEU A 207 14.13 33.59 -0.55
CA LEU A 207 13.41 34.63 -1.29
C LEU A 207 12.28 34.03 -2.12
N LYS A 208 12.56 32.92 -2.83
CA LYS A 208 11.55 32.19 -3.59
C LYS A 208 10.40 31.74 -2.69
N LEU A 209 10.71 31.14 -1.53
CA LEU A 209 9.70 30.70 -0.56
C LEU A 209 8.80 31.87 -0.14
N ILE A 210 9.38 33.00 0.26
CA ILE A 210 8.63 34.17 0.74
C ILE A 210 7.81 34.81 -0.39
N ASP A 211 8.36 34.94 -1.59
CA ASP A 211 7.65 35.48 -2.74
C ASP A 211 6.43 34.61 -3.11
N GLU A 212 6.55 33.29 -3.06
CA GLU A 212 5.43 32.36 -3.29
C GLU A 212 4.36 32.47 -2.19
N VAL A 213 4.75 32.61 -0.90
CA VAL A 213 3.78 32.85 0.19
C VAL A 213 3.03 34.17 0.01
N ILE A 214 3.73 35.23 -0.41
CA ILE A 214 3.11 36.53 -0.68
C ILE A 214 2.13 36.45 -1.84
N GLU A 215 2.47 35.71 -2.91
CA GLU A 215 1.58 35.48 -4.05
C GLU A 215 0.35 34.67 -3.65
N ASP A 216 0.54 33.59 -2.89
CA ASP A 216 -0.51 32.69 -2.42
C ASP A 216 -1.53 33.40 -1.56
N THR A 217 -1.04 34.14 -0.56
CA THR A 217 -1.91 34.83 0.40
C THR A 217 -2.67 36.02 -0.22
N ARG A 218 -2.34 36.42 -1.46
CA ARG A 218 -3.16 37.37 -2.24
C ARG A 218 -4.37 36.72 -2.90
N TYR A 219 -4.36 35.41 -3.08
CA TYR A 219 -5.42 34.71 -3.80
C TYR A 219 -6.73 34.78 -3.01
N THR A 220 -7.83 35.07 -3.70
CA THR A 220 -9.14 35.16 -3.07
C THR A 220 -9.77 33.78 -2.97
N LEU A 221 -10.18 33.42 -1.75
CA LEU A 221 -10.97 32.21 -1.53
C LEU A 221 -12.35 32.32 -2.22
N PRO A 222 -13.00 31.18 -2.55
CA PRO A 222 -14.29 31.17 -3.23
C PRO A 222 -15.34 32.06 -2.53
N LEU A 223 -16.08 32.83 -3.33
CA LEU A 223 -17.16 33.68 -2.84
C LEU A 223 -18.38 32.84 -2.41
N LEU A 224 -19.04 33.27 -1.34
CA LEU A 224 -20.27 32.64 -0.84
C LEU A 224 -21.54 33.17 -1.52
N GLU A 225 -21.45 34.31 -2.23
CA GLU A 225 -22.61 34.95 -2.86
C GLU A 225 -23.26 34.06 -3.93
N GLY A 226 -24.60 34.02 -3.93
CA GLY A 226 -25.39 33.22 -4.88
C GLY A 226 -25.43 31.71 -4.59
N LYS A 227 -24.76 31.22 -3.54
CA LYS A 227 -24.85 29.82 -3.11
C LYS A 227 -26.07 29.61 -2.21
N ALA A 228 -26.90 28.62 -2.56
CA ALA A 228 -28.21 28.41 -1.92
C ALA A 228 -28.14 27.77 -0.51
N ASN A 229 -27.02 27.14 -0.16
CA ASN A 229 -26.81 26.30 1.02
C ASN A 229 -25.71 26.84 1.97
N VAL A 230 -25.55 28.17 2.03
CA VAL A 230 -24.60 28.84 2.94
C VAL A 230 -25.19 28.93 4.35
N THR A 231 -24.40 28.54 5.34
CA THR A 231 -24.72 28.58 6.76
C THR A 231 -24.04 29.75 7.47
N ILE A 232 -24.42 29.99 8.73
CA ILE A 232 -23.76 30.99 9.58
C ILE A 232 -22.29 30.61 9.80
N LEU A 233 -21.99 29.32 10.04
CA LEU A 233 -20.63 28.84 10.25
C LEU A 233 -19.75 29.06 9.01
N ASP A 234 -20.28 28.85 7.80
CA ASP A 234 -19.53 29.10 6.55
C ASP A 234 -19.04 30.56 6.48
N THR A 235 -19.90 31.51 6.88
CA THR A 235 -19.56 32.93 6.90
C THR A 235 -18.46 33.24 7.93
N GLN A 236 -18.51 32.60 9.10
CA GLN A 236 -17.50 32.80 10.15
C GLN A 236 -16.15 32.16 9.77
N ILE A 237 -16.17 30.95 9.21
CA ILE A 237 -14.98 30.27 8.70
C ILE A 237 -14.34 31.08 7.57
N GLN A 238 -15.14 31.62 6.64
CA GLN A 238 -14.61 32.48 5.57
C GLN A 238 -13.92 33.73 6.15
N LYS A 239 -14.53 34.40 7.14
CA LYS A 239 -13.92 35.56 7.82
C LYS A 239 -12.61 35.18 8.53
N LEU A 240 -12.58 34.04 9.22
CA LEU A 240 -11.39 33.52 9.90
C LEU A 240 -10.26 33.24 8.91
N ARG A 241 -10.56 32.51 7.82
CA ARG A 241 -9.61 32.19 6.75
C ARG A 241 -9.06 33.46 6.10
N SER A 242 -9.92 34.39 5.68
CA SER A 242 -9.50 35.65 5.07
C SER A 242 -8.63 36.50 6.00
N ARG A 243 -9.02 36.68 7.28
CA ARG A 243 -8.23 37.43 8.26
C ARG A 243 -6.86 36.79 8.49
N SER A 244 -6.82 35.47 8.64
CA SER A 244 -5.57 34.74 8.87
C SER A 244 -4.62 34.82 7.68
N LEU A 245 -5.14 34.69 6.46
CA LEU A 245 -4.35 34.87 5.24
C LEU A 245 -3.81 36.30 5.12
N SER A 246 -4.61 37.33 5.44
CA SER A 246 -4.12 38.72 5.46
C SER A 246 -3.02 38.94 6.51
N GLN A 247 -3.13 38.33 7.70
CA GLN A 247 -2.07 38.39 8.72
C GLN A 247 -0.77 37.75 8.24
N ILE A 248 -0.84 36.56 7.63
CA ILE A 248 0.32 35.87 7.05
C ILE A 248 0.91 36.71 5.91
N HIS A 249 0.06 37.29 5.04
CA HIS A 249 0.49 38.16 3.95
C HIS A 249 1.33 39.34 4.45
N GLU A 250 0.79 40.10 5.41
CA GLU A 250 1.50 41.24 5.98
C GLU A 250 2.80 40.84 6.69
N ALA A 251 2.81 39.70 7.39
CA ALA A 251 4.00 39.17 8.03
C ALA A 251 5.08 38.78 7.00
N ALA A 252 4.70 38.08 5.93
CA ALA A 252 5.60 37.71 4.84
C ALA A 252 6.17 38.94 4.11
N VAL A 253 5.35 39.96 3.85
CA VAL A 253 5.81 41.23 3.24
C VAL A 253 6.82 41.95 4.15
N ARG A 254 6.56 42.02 5.46
CA ARG A 254 7.51 42.61 6.42
C ARG A 254 8.81 41.82 6.47
N MET A 255 8.72 40.51 6.62
CA MET A 255 9.85 39.59 6.68
C MET A 255 10.73 39.73 5.44
N ARG A 256 10.12 39.83 4.25
CA ARG A 256 10.84 40.05 3.00
C ARG A 256 11.70 41.33 3.01
N SER A 257 11.25 42.39 3.67
CA SER A 257 11.95 43.69 3.69
C SER A 257 12.91 43.89 4.86
N GLU A 258 12.66 43.24 5.99
CA GLU A 258 13.34 43.50 7.27
C GLU A 258 14.29 42.36 7.69
N ALA A 259 14.12 41.14 7.19
CA ALA A 259 14.92 40.00 7.62
C ALA A 259 16.38 40.12 7.17
N THR A 260 17.29 40.02 8.14
CA THR A 260 18.74 40.07 7.91
C THR A 260 19.39 38.68 7.93
N GLU A 261 18.80 37.72 8.64
CA GLU A 261 19.29 36.34 8.73
C GLU A 261 18.17 35.32 8.41
N VAL A 262 18.42 34.43 7.45
CA VAL A 262 17.47 33.38 7.02
C VAL A 262 17.14 32.40 8.16
N LYS A 263 18.10 32.10 9.04
CA LYS A 263 17.89 31.13 10.13
C LYS A 263 16.87 31.61 11.14
N SER A 264 16.83 32.92 11.43
CA SER A 264 15.90 33.48 12.41
C SER A 264 14.44 33.48 11.93
N THR A 265 14.19 33.30 10.62
CA THR A 265 12.83 33.31 10.08
C THR A 265 12.15 31.95 10.12
N LEU A 266 12.88 30.86 10.37
CA LEU A 266 12.35 29.50 10.25
C LEU A 266 11.14 29.23 11.15
N ALA A 267 11.21 29.62 12.43
CA ALA A 267 10.14 29.39 13.38
C ALA A 267 8.83 30.06 12.95
N GLU A 268 8.91 31.29 12.44
CA GLU A 268 7.73 32.02 11.97
C GLU A 268 7.14 31.41 10.69
N ILE A 269 7.99 30.90 9.78
CA ILE A 269 7.54 30.17 8.58
C ILE A 269 6.88 28.83 8.95
N GLU A 270 7.42 28.13 9.95
CA GLU A 270 6.83 26.90 10.51
C GLU A 270 5.45 27.18 11.13
N ASP A 271 5.32 28.28 11.88
CA ASP A 271 4.05 28.72 12.45
C ASP A 271 3.02 29.06 11.36
N TRP A 272 3.43 29.68 10.24
CA TRP A 272 2.54 29.92 9.11
C TRP A 272 2.04 28.63 8.47
N LEU A 273 2.92 27.62 8.32
CA LEU A 273 2.54 26.31 7.80
C LEU A 273 1.52 25.63 8.71
N GLU A 274 1.76 25.62 10.02
CA GLU A 274 0.81 25.05 10.98
C GLU A 274 -0.54 25.77 10.92
N LYS A 275 -0.53 27.11 10.87
CA LYS A 275 -1.75 27.91 10.77
C LYS A 275 -2.51 27.64 9.47
N LEU A 276 -1.81 27.51 8.32
CA LEU A 276 -2.45 27.12 7.06
C LEU A 276 -3.12 25.76 7.18
N LEU A 277 -2.44 24.76 7.76
CA LEU A 277 -3.00 23.42 7.97
C LEU A 277 -4.25 23.46 8.86
N GLN A 278 -4.22 24.23 9.96
CA GLN A 278 -5.39 24.41 10.83
C GLN A 278 -6.60 25.02 10.09
N LEU A 279 -6.38 25.91 9.13
CA LEU A 279 -7.45 26.53 8.33
C LEU A 279 -8.12 25.55 7.33
N THR A 280 -7.49 24.40 7.06
CA THR A 280 -8.03 23.36 6.15
C THR A 280 -9.11 22.50 6.79
N GLU A 281 -9.23 22.51 8.12
CA GLU A 281 -10.29 21.81 8.84
C GLU A 281 -11.67 22.31 8.38
N GLU A 282 -12.50 21.39 7.90
CA GLU A 282 -13.83 21.68 7.36
C GLU A 282 -14.89 20.84 8.06
N PRO A 283 -15.46 21.35 9.18
CA PRO A 283 -16.38 20.58 10.00
C PRO A 283 -17.70 20.26 9.27
N GLN A 284 -18.07 21.06 8.27
CA GLN A 284 -19.33 20.90 7.54
C GLN A 284 -19.16 20.15 6.20
N ASN A 285 -18.24 19.18 6.15
CA ASN A 285 -18.07 18.33 4.98
C ASN A 285 -19.17 17.27 4.89
N SER A 286 -20.20 17.54 4.07
CA SER A 286 -21.29 16.60 3.80
C SER A 286 -21.02 15.60 2.68
N MET A 287 -19.90 15.72 1.96
CA MET A 287 -19.57 14.82 0.85
C MET A 287 -18.93 13.54 1.39
N PRO A 288 -19.49 12.34 1.13
CA PRO A 288 -18.90 11.11 1.61
C PRO A 288 -17.58 10.79 0.91
N ASP A 289 -16.70 10.12 1.64
CA ASP A 289 -15.44 9.61 1.12
C ASP A 289 -15.63 8.49 0.10
N VAL A 290 -14.68 8.38 -0.80
CA VAL A 290 -14.57 7.28 -1.77
C VAL A 290 -13.90 6.10 -1.06
N ILE A 291 -14.53 4.94 -1.09
CA ILE A 291 -14.01 3.72 -0.46
C ILE A 291 -13.65 2.72 -1.54
N ILE A 292 -12.41 2.24 -1.53
CA ILE A 292 -11.94 1.12 -2.34
C ILE A 292 -11.87 -0.12 -1.46
N TRP A 293 -12.54 -1.20 -1.83
CA TRP A 293 -12.47 -2.50 -1.19
C TRP A 293 -11.72 -3.51 -2.05
N MET A 294 -10.77 -4.22 -1.46
CA MET A 294 -10.25 -5.47 -1.99
C MET A 294 -11.16 -6.63 -1.55
N ILE A 295 -11.70 -7.33 -2.53
CA ILE A 295 -12.54 -8.51 -2.35
C ILE A 295 -11.75 -9.72 -2.84
N ARG A 296 -11.69 -10.75 -2.00
CA ARG A 296 -11.11 -12.05 -2.36
C ARG A 296 -12.19 -13.11 -2.24
N GLY A 297 -12.46 -13.82 -3.33
CA GLY A 297 -13.66 -14.67 -3.42
C GLY A 297 -14.92 -13.81 -3.27
N GLU A 298 -15.66 -13.99 -2.17
CA GLU A 298 -16.86 -13.19 -1.83
C GLU A 298 -16.70 -12.34 -0.57
N LYS A 299 -15.48 -12.23 -0.02
CA LYS A 299 -15.22 -11.53 1.25
C LYS A 299 -14.40 -10.26 1.04
N ARG A 300 -14.85 -9.17 1.65
CA ARG A 300 -14.07 -7.93 1.80
C ARG A 300 -12.92 -8.17 2.78
N LEU A 301 -11.69 -7.98 2.32
CA LEU A 301 -10.49 -8.23 3.12
C LEU A 301 -9.79 -6.94 3.57
N ALA A 302 -9.64 -5.99 2.65
CA ALA A 302 -8.88 -4.77 2.91
C ALA A 302 -9.55 -3.58 2.22
N TYR A 303 -9.32 -2.37 2.74
CA TYR A 303 -9.95 -1.15 2.27
C TYR A 303 -8.98 0.03 2.20
N ALA A 304 -9.36 1.05 1.44
CA ALA A 304 -8.80 2.39 1.52
C ALA A 304 -9.95 3.40 1.50
N ARG A 305 -9.88 4.40 2.39
CA ARG A 305 -10.84 5.50 2.48
C ARG A 305 -10.17 6.78 2.00
N ILE A 306 -10.72 7.37 0.94
CA ILE A 306 -10.13 8.50 0.22
C ILE A 306 -11.08 9.69 0.36
N PRO A 307 -10.67 10.77 1.05
CA PRO A 307 -11.49 11.96 1.18
C PRO A 307 -11.88 12.54 -0.18
N ALA A 308 -13.17 12.82 -0.38
CA ALA A 308 -13.68 13.23 -1.68
C ALA A 308 -12.98 14.48 -2.24
N HIS A 309 -12.63 15.44 -1.36
CA HIS A 309 -11.97 16.68 -1.76
C HIS A 309 -10.60 16.45 -2.42
N GLN A 310 -9.89 15.36 -2.11
CA GLN A 310 -8.58 15.03 -2.69
C GLN A 310 -8.64 14.62 -4.17
N VAL A 311 -9.81 14.17 -4.63
CA VAL A 311 -10.04 13.67 -6.01
C VAL A 311 -11.12 14.45 -6.77
N LEU A 312 -11.65 15.52 -6.15
CA LEU A 312 -12.71 16.35 -6.71
C LEU A 312 -12.18 17.33 -7.74
N TYR A 313 -12.81 17.41 -8.90
CA TYR A 313 -12.56 18.40 -9.93
C TYR A 313 -13.38 19.67 -9.66
N SER A 314 -12.70 20.82 -9.67
CA SER A 314 -13.32 22.14 -9.58
C SER A 314 -13.14 22.94 -10.87
N THR A 315 -14.16 23.73 -11.22
CA THR A 315 -14.07 24.72 -12.31
C THR A 315 -13.35 25.99 -11.90
N SER A 316 -13.09 26.20 -10.60
CA SER A 316 -12.50 27.42 -10.05
C SER A 316 -10.99 27.52 -10.29
N GLY A 317 -10.33 26.41 -10.66
CA GLY A 317 -8.90 26.35 -10.97
C GLY A 317 -8.28 25.00 -10.61
N GLU A 318 -7.01 24.81 -10.97
CA GLU A 318 -6.26 23.59 -10.62
C GLU A 318 -6.02 23.51 -9.10
N THR A 319 -5.69 24.62 -8.44
CA THR A 319 -5.47 24.68 -6.99
C THR A 319 -6.75 24.46 -6.17
N ALA A 320 -7.91 24.71 -6.75
CA ALA A 320 -9.21 24.40 -6.14
C ALA A 320 -9.62 22.93 -6.37
N SER A 321 -9.04 22.28 -7.37
CA SER A 321 -9.23 20.84 -7.58
C SER A 321 -8.40 20.05 -6.57
N GLY A 322 -8.86 18.85 -6.25
CA GLY A 322 -8.16 17.96 -5.35
C GLY A 322 -6.76 17.64 -5.87
N LYS A 323 -5.79 17.55 -4.95
CA LYS A 323 -4.38 17.25 -5.24
C LYS A 323 -4.19 16.08 -6.20
N TYR A 324 -4.98 15.02 -6.06
CA TYR A 324 -4.90 13.79 -6.84
C TYR A 324 -6.02 13.66 -7.88
N CYS A 325 -6.79 14.73 -8.13
CA CYS A 325 -7.88 14.73 -9.10
C CYS A 325 -7.35 14.44 -10.51
N GLY A 326 -7.75 13.29 -11.06
CA GLY A 326 -7.32 12.85 -12.38
C GLY A 326 -5.83 12.55 -12.49
N LYS A 327 -5.10 12.45 -11.37
CA LYS A 327 -3.67 12.15 -11.30
C LYS A 327 -3.47 10.74 -10.74
N THR A 328 -2.47 10.02 -11.26
CA THR A 328 -2.14 8.68 -10.79
C THR A 328 -1.47 8.76 -9.42
N GLN A 329 -2.05 8.09 -8.42
CA GLN A 329 -1.53 8.04 -7.05
C GLN A 329 -1.29 6.60 -6.59
N THR A 330 -0.44 6.43 -5.58
CA THR A 330 -0.15 5.14 -4.94
C THR A 330 -0.90 5.06 -3.62
N ILE A 331 -1.68 4.00 -3.42
CA ILE A 331 -2.54 3.79 -2.25
C ILE A 331 -2.21 2.42 -1.64
N LEU A 332 -1.83 2.40 -0.37
CA LEU A 332 -1.67 1.18 0.41
C LEU A 332 -3.00 0.87 1.12
N LEU A 333 -3.55 -0.31 0.85
CA LEU A 333 -4.78 -0.73 1.52
C LEU A 333 -4.48 -1.16 2.97
N LYS A 334 -5.52 -1.16 3.80
CA LYS A 334 -5.46 -1.54 5.22
C LYS A 334 -6.46 -2.64 5.53
N TYR A 335 -6.14 -3.49 6.49
CA TYR A 335 -7.12 -4.42 7.05
C TYR A 335 -8.08 -3.65 7.99
N PRO A 336 -9.39 -3.98 8.01
CA PRO A 336 -10.34 -3.36 8.94
C PRO A 336 -10.01 -3.56 10.43
N GLN A 337 -9.17 -4.54 10.76
CA GLN A 337 -8.58 -4.75 12.09
C GLN A 337 -7.06 -4.91 11.96
N GLU A 338 -6.32 -3.81 12.10
CA GLU A 338 -4.86 -3.85 12.01
C GLU A 338 -4.22 -4.73 13.12
N LYS A 339 -4.82 -4.76 14.31
CA LYS A 339 -4.32 -5.52 15.48
C LYS A 339 -4.18 -7.03 15.25
N THR A 340 -4.99 -7.61 14.36
CA THR A 340 -5.04 -9.08 14.13
C THR A 340 -4.18 -9.53 12.95
N HIS A 341 -3.89 -8.65 12.00
CA HIS A 341 -3.19 -8.99 10.76
C HIS A 341 -1.72 -8.53 10.71
N GLY A 342 -1.25 -7.84 11.76
CA GLY A 342 0.14 -7.39 11.88
C GLY A 342 0.49 -6.28 10.87
N PRO A 343 1.78 -6.01 10.62
CA PRO A 343 2.25 -4.88 9.81
C PRO A 343 2.18 -5.12 8.28
N LYS A 344 1.58 -6.23 7.85
CA LYS A 344 1.51 -6.63 6.44
C LYS A 344 0.66 -5.64 5.64
N VAL A 345 1.17 -5.20 4.50
CA VAL A 345 0.36 -4.53 3.49
C VAL A 345 -0.42 -5.58 2.71
N PRO A 346 -1.77 -5.50 2.67
CA PRO A 346 -2.59 -6.39 1.86
C PRO A 346 -2.28 -6.25 0.36
N VAL A 347 -2.17 -5.01 -0.12
CA VAL A 347 -1.92 -4.66 -1.52
C VAL A 347 -1.51 -3.19 -1.66
N GLU A 348 -0.59 -2.91 -2.58
CA GLU A 348 -0.33 -1.57 -3.13
C GLU A 348 -1.11 -1.39 -4.43
N LEU A 349 -1.94 -0.35 -4.49
CA LEU A 349 -2.65 0.06 -5.69
C LEU A 349 -2.04 1.31 -6.30
N ARG A 350 -1.92 1.32 -7.62
CA ARG A 350 -1.81 2.58 -8.37
C ARG A 350 -3.09 2.86 -9.12
N VAL A 351 -3.73 3.97 -8.80
CA VAL A 351 -5.05 4.32 -9.31
C VAL A 351 -5.12 5.80 -9.64
N ASN A 352 -5.80 6.13 -10.74
CA ASN A 352 -6.17 7.48 -11.11
C ASN A 352 -7.67 7.65 -10.83
N ILE A 353 -8.03 8.61 -9.98
CA ILE A 353 -9.43 8.85 -9.59
C ILE A 353 -9.83 10.28 -9.96
N TRP A 354 -10.95 10.41 -10.66
CA TRP A 354 -11.56 11.68 -11.01
C TRP A 354 -13.00 11.69 -10.50
N LEU A 355 -13.36 12.69 -9.71
CA LEU A 355 -14.73 12.92 -9.22
C LEU A 355 -15.15 14.34 -9.63
N GLY A 356 -16.31 14.52 -10.23
CA GLY A 356 -16.76 15.86 -10.61
C GLY A 356 -18.26 15.96 -10.82
N LEU A 357 -18.79 17.19 -10.89
CA LEU A 357 -20.19 17.41 -11.24
C LEU A 357 -20.46 16.87 -12.65
N SER A 358 -21.57 16.15 -12.84
CA SER A 358 -21.94 15.61 -14.17
C SER A 358 -22.13 16.73 -15.21
N ALA A 359 -22.47 17.95 -14.78
CA ALA A 359 -22.53 19.14 -15.65
C ALA A 359 -21.19 19.47 -16.34
N VAL A 360 -20.06 19.04 -15.79
CA VAL A 360 -18.71 19.28 -16.32
C VAL A 360 -17.98 17.98 -16.69
N GLU A 361 -18.69 16.86 -16.82
CA GLU A 361 -18.11 15.54 -17.10
C GLU A 361 -17.26 15.50 -18.37
N LYS A 362 -17.52 16.35 -19.36
CA LYS A 362 -16.69 16.47 -20.57
C LYS A 362 -15.24 16.85 -20.28
N LYS A 363 -14.95 17.48 -19.13
CA LYS A 363 -13.58 17.81 -18.70
C LYS A 363 -12.76 16.56 -18.39
N PHE A 364 -13.41 15.44 -18.02
CA PHE A 364 -12.74 14.15 -17.84
C PHE A 364 -11.95 13.70 -19.07
N ASN A 365 -12.38 14.08 -20.28
CA ASN A 365 -11.65 13.76 -21.51
C ASN A 365 -10.20 14.27 -21.53
N SER A 366 -9.89 15.35 -20.80
CA SER A 366 -8.51 15.86 -20.69
C SER A 366 -7.62 15.10 -19.70
N PHE A 367 -8.22 14.28 -18.84
CA PHE A 367 -7.54 13.42 -17.87
C PHE A 367 -7.43 11.96 -18.35
N ALA A 368 -8.09 11.62 -19.47
CA ALA A 368 -8.09 10.29 -20.05
C ALA A 368 -6.82 10.08 -20.90
N GLU A 369 -5.89 9.25 -20.41
CA GLU A 369 -4.64 8.93 -21.15
C GLU A 369 -4.79 7.80 -22.17
N GLY A 370 -5.79 6.94 -22.03
CA GLY A 370 -6.01 5.77 -22.89
C GLY A 370 -7.41 5.72 -23.49
N THR A 371 -7.63 4.72 -24.35
CA THR A 371 -8.91 4.53 -25.04
C THR A 371 -9.82 3.65 -24.19
N PHE A 372 -10.98 4.19 -23.81
CA PHE A 372 -11.97 3.48 -23.02
C PHE A 372 -12.78 2.55 -23.92
N THR A 373 -12.88 1.29 -23.51
CA THR A 373 -13.70 0.28 -24.17
C THR A 373 -14.68 -0.31 -23.17
N VAL A 374 -15.90 -0.55 -23.64
CA VAL A 374 -16.99 -1.03 -22.81
C VAL A 374 -17.54 -2.32 -23.41
N PHE A 375 -17.61 -3.36 -22.60
CA PHE A 375 -18.10 -4.67 -23.01
C PHE A 375 -19.24 -5.13 -22.11
N ALA A 376 -20.25 -5.74 -22.74
CA ALA A 376 -21.10 -6.68 -22.04
C ALA A 376 -20.45 -8.06 -22.03
N GLU A 377 -20.61 -8.81 -20.95
CA GLU A 377 -20.00 -10.13 -20.75
C GLU A 377 -21.06 -11.16 -20.35
N MET A 378 -20.90 -12.41 -20.76
CA MET A 378 -21.62 -13.56 -20.19
C MET A 378 -20.81 -14.84 -20.36
N TYR A 379 -21.05 -15.83 -19.50
CA TYR A 379 -20.42 -17.13 -19.58
C TYR A 379 -21.45 -18.18 -19.98
N GLU A 380 -21.10 -18.99 -20.98
CA GLU A 380 -21.87 -20.19 -21.31
C GLU A 380 -21.27 -21.39 -20.58
N ASN A 381 -22.07 -22.06 -19.75
CA ASN A 381 -21.65 -23.18 -18.90
C ASN A 381 -22.25 -24.51 -19.37
N GLN A 382 -21.47 -25.57 -19.30
CA GLN A 382 -21.88 -26.95 -19.57
C GLN A 382 -21.27 -27.90 -18.52
N ALA A 383 -21.99 -28.98 -18.24
CA ALA A 383 -21.55 -30.07 -17.38
C ALA A 383 -21.44 -31.37 -18.21
N LEU A 384 -20.48 -32.22 -17.85
CA LEU A 384 -20.28 -33.52 -18.46
C LEU A 384 -21.17 -34.55 -17.78
N MET A 385 -22.19 -35.05 -18.49
CA MET A 385 -23.08 -36.11 -18.01
C MET A 385 -23.14 -37.23 -19.03
N PHE A 386 -22.91 -38.46 -18.58
CA PHE A 386 -22.91 -39.66 -19.45
C PHE A 386 -22.01 -39.52 -20.70
N GLY A 387 -20.84 -38.88 -20.54
CA GLY A 387 -19.87 -38.67 -21.62
C GLY A 387 -20.25 -37.60 -22.64
N LYS A 388 -21.31 -36.82 -22.41
CA LYS A 388 -21.73 -35.71 -23.28
C LYS A 388 -21.79 -34.40 -22.50
N TRP A 389 -21.24 -33.34 -23.09
CA TRP A 389 -21.36 -31.99 -22.57
C TRP A 389 -22.78 -31.45 -22.80
N GLY A 390 -23.43 -30.97 -21.75
CA GLY A 390 -24.79 -30.44 -21.83
C GLY A 390 -25.15 -29.54 -20.66
N THR A 391 -26.41 -29.14 -20.56
CA THR A 391 -26.91 -28.32 -19.44
C THR A 391 -27.46 -29.16 -18.29
N SER A 392 -27.66 -30.46 -18.52
CA SER A 392 -28.02 -31.41 -17.47
C SER A 392 -26.82 -31.59 -16.53
N GLY A 393 -27.04 -31.46 -15.23
CA GLY A 393 -25.97 -31.58 -14.23
C GLY A 393 -25.29 -30.28 -13.80
N LEU A 394 -25.82 -29.10 -14.17
CA LEU A 394 -25.28 -27.80 -13.76
C LEU A 394 -25.52 -27.43 -12.27
N VAL A 395 -26.05 -28.31 -11.42
CA VAL A 395 -26.24 -28.19 -9.94
C VAL A 395 -26.33 -26.75 -9.41
N GLY A 396 -27.47 -26.07 -9.62
CA GLY A 396 -27.68 -24.70 -9.12
C GLY A 396 -27.02 -23.57 -9.94
N ARG A 397 -26.49 -23.88 -11.13
CA ARG A 397 -25.92 -22.93 -12.09
C ARG A 397 -26.78 -22.82 -13.35
N HIS A 398 -26.52 -21.80 -14.15
CA HIS A 398 -27.27 -21.51 -15.36
C HIS A 398 -26.45 -21.71 -16.63
N LYS A 399 -27.12 -22.11 -17.73
CA LYS A 399 -26.48 -22.24 -19.05
C LYS A 399 -25.75 -20.97 -19.45
N PHE A 400 -26.39 -19.81 -19.25
CA PHE A 400 -25.78 -18.50 -19.44
C PHE A 400 -25.80 -17.77 -18.11
N SER A 401 -24.64 -17.28 -17.69
CA SER A 401 -24.48 -16.66 -16.38
C SER A 401 -23.47 -15.53 -16.35
N ASP A 402 -23.40 -14.87 -15.20
CA ASP A 402 -22.26 -14.04 -14.81
C ASP A 402 -20.98 -14.88 -14.57
N VAL A 403 -19.87 -14.19 -14.29
CA VAL A 403 -18.57 -14.80 -14.00
C VAL A 403 -18.55 -15.67 -12.74
N THR A 404 -19.54 -15.57 -11.85
CA THR A 404 -19.65 -16.48 -10.69
C THR A 404 -20.51 -17.69 -10.98
N GLY A 405 -21.29 -17.70 -12.06
CA GLY A 405 -22.22 -18.78 -12.42
C GLY A 405 -23.54 -18.81 -11.67
N LYS A 406 -23.73 -17.92 -10.68
CA LYS A 406 -24.91 -17.90 -9.81
C LYS A 406 -26.06 -17.14 -10.44
N ILE A 407 -25.77 -16.12 -11.24
CA ILE A 407 -26.79 -15.22 -11.78
C ILE A 407 -27.13 -15.65 -13.20
N LYS A 408 -28.42 -15.87 -13.48
CA LYS A 408 -28.89 -16.22 -14.82
C LYS A 408 -28.88 -15.01 -15.73
N LEU A 409 -28.21 -15.11 -16.88
CA LEU A 409 -28.20 -14.06 -17.90
C LEU A 409 -28.90 -14.55 -19.18
N LYS A 410 -29.56 -13.63 -19.89
CA LYS A 410 -30.12 -13.90 -21.22
C LYS A 410 -29.66 -12.86 -22.20
N ARG A 411 -29.34 -13.27 -23.43
CA ARG A 411 -28.84 -12.39 -24.49
C ARG A 411 -29.82 -11.26 -24.80
N GLU A 412 -31.13 -11.54 -24.79
CA GLU A 412 -32.18 -10.55 -25.05
C GLU A 412 -32.26 -9.42 -24.00
N PHE A 413 -31.69 -9.60 -22.81
CA PHE A 413 -31.70 -8.58 -21.75
C PHE A 413 -30.53 -7.60 -21.84
N PHE A 414 -29.63 -7.80 -22.82
CA PHE A 414 -28.54 -6.87 -23.08
C PHE A 414 -28.97 -5.77 -24.07
N LEU A 415 -29.39 -4.64 -23.50
CA LEU A 415 -29.72 -3.42 -24.25
C LEU A 415 -28.65 -2.36 -24.00
N PRO A 416 -28.16 -1.67 -25.04
CA PRO A 416 -27.19 -0.61 -24.87
C PRO A 416 -27.90 0.58 -24.20
N PRO A 417 -27.25 1.25 -23.23
CA PRO A 417 -27.83 2.41 -22.55
C PRO A 417 -27.98 3.60 -23.51
N LYS A 418 -28.75 4.62 -23.10
CA LYS A 418 -28.99 5.82 -23.92
C LYS A 418 -27.67 6.47 -24.35
N GLY A 419 -27.47 6.60 -25.66
CA GLY A 419 -26.25 7.17 -26.25
C GLY A 419 -25.12 6.17 -26.48
N TRP A 420 -25.42 4.87 -26.39
CA TRP A 420 -24.54 3.77 -26.75
C TRP A 420 -25.22 2.86 -27.76
N GLU A 421 -24.40 2.23 -28.61
CA GLU A 421 -24.84 1.22 -29.58
C GLU A 421 -23.88 0.02 -29.60
N TRP A 422 -24.33 -1.10 -30.13
CA TRP A 422 -23.48 -2.27 -30.32
C TRP A 422 -22.57 -2.05 -31.53
N GLU A 423 -21.26 -2.16 -31.34
CA GLU A 423 -20.27 -2.02 -32.42
C GLU A 423 -20.15 -3.30 -33.26
N GLY A 424 -20.65 -4.44 -32.75
CA GLY A 424 -20.60 -5.73 -33.42
C GLY A 424 -21.42 -6.81 -32.72
N ASP A 425 -21.25 -8.06 -33.15
CA ASP A 425 -21.90 -9.23 -32.58
C ASP A 425 -21.17 -9.80 -31.36
N TRP A 426 -21.79 -10.77 -30.68
CA TRP A 426 -21.16 -11.50 -29.58
C TRP A 426 -19.97 -12.32 -30.09
N ILE A 427 -18.81 -12.11 -29.49
CA ILE A 427 -17.56 -12.82 -29.77
C ILE A 427 -17.18 -13.73 -28.60
N VAL A 428 -16.50 -14.84 -28.89
CA VAL A 428 -15.83 -15.64 -27.86
C VAL A 428 -14.46 -15.02 -27.61
N ASP A 429 -14.18 -14.69 -26.36
CA ASP A 429 -12.93 -14.06 -25.93
C ASP A 429 -12.56 -14.66 -24.57
N PRO A 430 -11.65 -15.64 -24.45
CA PRO A 430 -11.32 -16.29 -23.16
C PRO A 430 -10.75 -15.32 -22.10
N GLU A 431 -11.04 -15.52 -20.81
CA GLU A 431 -10.52 -14.63 -19.73
C GLU A 431 -9.15 -15.09 -19.23
N ARG A 432 -8.10 -14.65 -19.92
CA ARG A 432 -6.71 -15.06 -19.63
C ARG A 432 -6.26 -14.78 -18.20
N SER A 433 -6.75 -13.72 -17.55
CA SER A 433 -6.29 -13.34 -16.21
C SER A 433 -6.84 -14.21 -15.07
N LEU A 434 -7.89 -15.01 -15.34
CA LEU A 434 -8.43 -16.00 -14.40
C LEU A 434 -7.85 -17.40 -14.60
N LEU A 435 -7.16 -17.62 -15.72
CA LEU A 435 -6.59 -18.90 -16.12
C LEU A 435 -5.12 -19.05 -15.70
N THR A 436 -4.56 -18.08 -14.98
CA THR A 436 -3.21 -18.22 -14.43
C THR A 436 -3.15 -19.37 -13.44
N GLU A 437 -2.22 -20.28 -13.70
CA GLU A 437 -1.93 -21.42 -12.85
C GLU A 437 -1.00 -21.03 -11.70
N ALA A 438 -0.86 -21.90 -10.71
CA ALA A 438 -0.11 -21.63 -9.48
C ALA A 438 1.41 -21.44 -9.70
N ASP A 439 1.92 -21.86 -10.87
CA ASP A 439 3.31 -21.72 -11.27
C ASP A 439 3.61 -20.40 -11.99
N ALA A 440 2.60 -19.57 -12.24
CA ALA A 440 2.76 -18.31 -12.96
C ALA A 440 3.76 -17.38 -12.24
N GLY A 441 4.83 -17.03 -12.94
CA GLY A 441 5.90 -16.17 -12.43
C GLY A 441 7.04 -16.89 -11.70
N HIS A 442 6.90 -18.20 -11.48
CA HIS A 442 7.96 -19.02 -10.88
C HIS A 442 8.99 -19.49 -11.92
N THR A 443 10.24 -19.67 -11.47
CA THR A 443 11.32 -20.33 -12.24
C THR A 443 11.48 -21.81 -11.90
N GLU A 444 11.03 -22.19 -10.70
CA GLU A 444 10.99 -23.56 -10.19
C GLU A 444 9.62 -23.78 -9.56
N PHE A 445 9.03 -24.94 -9.78
CA PHE A 445 7.71 -25.26 -9.26
C PHE A 445 7.65 -26.73 -8.84
N THR A 446 6.99 -27.00 -7.71
CA THR A 446 6.76 -28.36 -7.23
C THR A 446 5.32 -28.73 -7.46
N ASP A 447 5.07 -29.62 -8.42
CA ASP A 447 3.75 -30.21 -8.59
C ASP A 447 3.47 -31.18 -7.44
N GLU A 448 2.23 -31.19 -6.95
CA GLU A 448 1.81 -32.06 -5.86
C GLU A 448 0.48 -32.76 -6.15
N VAL A 449 0.33 -33.98 -5.65
CA VAL A 449 -0.92 -34.73 -5.65
C VAL A 449 -0.99 -35.64 -4.44
N TYR A 450 -2.16 -35.75 -3.82
CA TYR A 450 -2.38 -36.64 -2.69
C TYR A 450 -2.98 -37.94 -3.18
N GLN A 451 -2.37 -39.06 -2.84
CA GLN A 451 -2.96 -40.38 -3.05
C GLN A 451 -3.76 -40.76 -1.81
N ASN A 452 -5.03 -41.13 -1.98
CA ASN A 452 -5.96 -41.43 -0.90
C ASN A 452 -6.38 -42.90 -0.89
N GLU A 453 -6.48 -43.43 0.32
CA GLU A 453 -7.03 -44.75 0.61
C GLU A 453 -8.02 -44.67 1.76
N SER A 454 -9.02 -45.54 1.74
CA SER A 454 -10.05 -45.64 2.76
C SER A 454 -10.26 -47.08 3.24
N ARG A 455 -10.83 -47.20 4.42
CA ARG A 455 -11.21 -48.49 5.04
C ARG A 455 -12.40 -48.33 5.97
N TYR A 456 -13.07 -49.44 6.26
CA TYR A 456 -13.89 -49.55 7.46
C TYR A 456 -12.97 -49.66 8.70
N PRO A 457 -13.38 -49.14 9.88
CA PRO A 457 -12.57 -49.24 11.09
C PRO A 457 -12.10 -50.69 11.34
N GLY A 458 -10.79 -50.89 11.46
CA GLY A 458 -10.17 -52.21 11.65
C GLY A 458 -10.03 -53.09 10.40
N GLY A 459 -10.43 -52.61 9.21
CA GLY A 459 -10.26 -53.32 7.93
C GLY A 459 -8.93 -53.02 7.21
N GLU A 460 -8.76 -53.64 6.03
CA GLU A 460 -7.64 -53.34 5.13
C GLU A 460 -7.85 -52.04 4.36
N TRP A 461 -6.75 -51.34 4.09
CA TRP A 461 -6.74 -50.13 3.27
C TRP A 461 -7.00 -50.45 1.80
N LYS A 462 -7.90 -49.70 1.16
CA LYS A 462 -8.24 -49.81 -0.26
C LYS A 462 -8.20 -48.43 -0.92
N PRO A 463 -8.01 -48.32 -2.25
CA PRO A 463 -8.13 -47.06 -2.95
C PRO A 463 -9.45 -46.35 -2.61
N ALA A 464 -9.36 -45.08 -2.23
CA ALA A 464 -10.55 -44.28 -1.98
C ALA A 464 -11.31 -43.99 -3.29
N GLU A 465 -12.59 -43.61 -3.19
CA GLU A 465 -13.43 -43.20 -4.33
C GLU A 465 -12.73 -42.13 -5.17
N ASP A 466 -12.17 -41.11 -4.51
CA ASP A 466 -11.24 -40.14 -5.10
C ASP A 466 -9.80 -40.55 -4.80
N THR A 467 -9.25 -41.49 -5.58
CA THR A 467 -7.90 -42.04 -5.36
C THR A 467 -6.80 -40.97 -5.40
N TYR A 468 -6.95 -39.91 -6.19
CA TYR A 468 -6.02 -38.79 -6.24
C TYR A 468 -6.74 -37.46 -6.00
N THR A 469 -6.23 -36.65 -5.08
CA THR A 469 -6.79 -35.34 -4.73
C THR A 469 -5.75 -34.25 -4.60
N ASP A 470 -6.17 -32.99 -4.57
CA ASP A 470 -5.36 -31.87 -4.11
C ASP A 470 -5.26 -31.84 -2.57
N ALA A 471 -4.58 -30.82 -2.03
CA ALA A 471 -4.42 -30.64 -0.58
C ALA A 471 -5.75 -30.46 0.19
N ASN A 472 -6.79 -29.97 -0.48
CA ASN A 472 -8.13 -29.77 0.08
C ASN A 472 -8.99 -31.04 0.03
N GLY A 473 -8.49 -32.09 -0.63
CA GLY A 473 -9.21 -33.35 -0.82
C GLY A 473 -10.13 -33.34 -2.04
N ASP A 474 -9.99 -32.39 -2.97
CA ASP A 474 -10.76 -32.34 -4.21
C ASP A 474 -10.09 -33.17 -5.31
N LYS A 475 -10.89 -33.85 -6.14
CA LYS A 475 -10.40 -34.78 -7.17
C LYS A 475 -9.38 -34.11 -8.09
N ALA A 476 -8.22 -34.74 -8.22
CA ALA A 476 -7.10 -34.28 -9.03
C ALA A 476 -6.75 -35.31 -10.12
N ALA A 477 -5.96 -34.88 -11.11
CA ALA A 477 -5.40 -35.76 -12.11
C ALA A 477 -4.40 -36.74 -11.46
N SER A 478 -4.28 -37.95 -12.03
CA SER A 478 -3.29 -38.91 -11.56
C SER A 478 -1.86 -38.45 -11.91
N PRO A 479 -0.82 -38.91 -11.17
CA PRO A 479 0.58 -38.58 -11.46
C PRO A 479 1.02 -38.84 -12.90
N GLY A 480 0.43 -39.84 -13.57
CA GLY A 480 0.74 -40.19 -14.96
C GLY A 480 0.04 -39.32 -16.01
N GLU A 481 -1.03 -38.62 -15.64
CA GLU A 481 -1.74 -37.68 -16.52
C GLU A 481 -1.14 -36.26 -16.45
N LEU A 482 -0.35 -35.97 -15.40
CA LEU A 482 0.35 -34.70 -15.24
C LEU A 482 1.55 -34.63 -16.17
N THR A 483 1.41 -33.84 -17.23
CA THR A 483 2.46 -33.57 -18.21
C THR A 483 3.21 -32.29 -17.87
N CYS A 484 4.50 -32.23 -18.19
CA CYS A 484 5.28 -31.00 -18.06
C CYS A 484 4.69 -29.93 -19.00
N PRO A 485 4.31 -28.74 -18.50
CA PRO A 485 3.81 -27.68 -19.35
C PRO A 485 4.89 -27.16 -20.33
N PRO A 486 4.51 -26.55 -21.46
CA PRO A 486 5.47 -25.91 -22.36
C PRO A 486 6.35 -24.88 -21.66
N GLY A 487 7.64 -24.86 -21.99
CA GLY A 487 8.63 -23.99 -21.33
C GLY A 487 9.09 -24.48 -19.96
N TRP A 488 8.66 -25.67 -19.51
CA TRP A 488 9.15 -26.32 -18.29
C TRP A 488 9.80 -27.67 -18.62
N GLU A 489 10.76 -28.07 -17.80
CA GLU A 489 11.37 -29.40 -17.80
C GLU A 489 11.26 -30.01 -16.39
N TRP A 490 10.99 -31.32 -16.33
CA TRP A 490 11.03 -32.05 -15.07
C TRP A 490 12.48 -32.08 -14.56
N GLU A 491 12.68 -31.61 -13.33
CA GLU A 491 13.98 -31.72 -12.64
C GLU A 491 14.14 -33.13 -12.07
N ASP A 492 13.05 -33.67 -11.50
CA ASP A 492 13.02 -35.02 -10.97
C ASP A 492 12.59 -36.06 -12.02
N ASP A 493 13.28 -37.20 -12.04
CA ASP A 493 12.98 -38.33 -12.95
C ASP A 493 11.59 -38.97 -12.68
N ALA A 494 11.11 -38.90 -11.43
CA ALA A 494 9.86 -39.52 -11.01
C ALA A 494 9.18 -38.75 -9.87
N TRP A 495 7.90 -39.08 -9.63
CA TRP A 495 7.17 -38.61 -8.46
C TRP A 495 7.71 -39.26 -7.18
N VAL A 496 7.96 -38.46 -6.15
CA VAL A 496 8.53 -38.90 -4.87
C VAL A 496 7.53 -38.67 -3.73
N TYR A 497 7.54 -39.55 -2.73
CA TYR A 497 6.75 -39.36 -1.51
C TYR A 497 7.39 -38.28 -0.64
N ASP A 498 6.60 -37.28 -0.24
CA ASP A 498 7.09 -36.23 0.65
C ASP A 498 7.10 -36.73 2.12
N ILE A 499 8.27 -37.18 2.56
CA ILE A 499 8.52 -37.63 3.94
C ILE A 499 9.02 -36.51 4.87
N ASN A 500 9.21 -35.29 4.37
CA ASN A 500 9.73 -34.15 5.16
C ASN A 500 8.61 -33.42 5.94
N ARG A 501 7.58 -34.16 6.35
CA ARG A 501 6.39 -33.64 7.03
C ARG A 501 6.02 -34.56 8.20
N ALA A 502 4.98 -34.20 8.94
CA ALA A 502 4.43 -35.03 10.02
C ALA A 502 3.65 -36.24 9.44
N VAL A 503 4.39 -37.22 8.92
CA VAL A 503 3.88 -38.45 8.27
C VAL A 503 4.58 -39.68 8.84
N ASP A 504 4.06 -40.88 8.57
CA ASP A 504 4.75 -42.12 8.92
C ASP A 504 5.95 -42.42 8.01
N GLU A 505 6.68 -43.50 8.29
CA GLU A 505 7.87 -43.93 7.52
C GLU A 505 7.59 -44.19 6.02
N LYS A 506 6.32 -44.34 5.63
CA LYS A 506 5.87 -44.58 4.25
C LYS A 506 5.19 -43.35 3.65
N GLY A 507 5.21 -42.21 4.34
CA GLY A 507 4.65 -40.93 3.88
C GLY A 507 3.15 -40.78 4.08
N TRP A 508 2.50 -41.67 4.85
CA TRP A 508 1.05 -41.58 5.10
C TRP A 508 0.71 -40.67 6.28
N GLU A 509 -0.38 -39.94 6.12
CA GLU A 509 -1.10 -39.27 7.18
C GLU A 509 -2.52 -39.84 7.28
N TYR A 510 -3.07 -39.89 8.49
CA TYR A 510 -4.29 -40.62 8.82
C TYR A 510 -5.37 -39.69 9.35
N GLY A 511 -6.62 -39.92 8.92
CA GLY A 511 -7.77 -39.08 9.25
C GLY A 511 -9.02 -39.90 9.55
N ILE A 512 -9.99 -39.23 10.18
CA ILE A 512 -11.34 -39.75 10.41
C ILE A 512 -12.37 -38.75 9.89
N THR A 513 -13.41 -39.26 9.25
CA THR A 513 -14.60 -38.49 8.86
C THR A 513 -15.54 -38.34 10.04
N ILE A 514 -15.94 -37.11 10.36
CA ILE A 514 -16.93 -36.81 11.40
C ILE A 514 -18.20 -36.33 10.69
N PRO A 515 -19.31 -37.09 10.74
CA PRO A 515 -20.58 -36.66 10.14
C PRO A 515 -21.00 -35.27 10.65
N PRO A 516 -21.55 -34.40 9.79
CA PRO A 516 -22.05 -34.68 8.43
C PRO A 516 -20.99 -34.62 7.31
N ASP A 517 -19.72 -34.38 7.63
CA ASP A 517 -18.68 -34.26 6.61
C ASP A 517 -18.27 -35.63 6.03
N ASN A 518 -18.21 -35.71 4.70
CA ASN A 518 -17.81 -36.93 3.97
C ASN A 518 -16.29 -37.07 3.82
N LYS A 519 -15.49 -36.09 4.26
CA LYS A 519 -14.02 -36.06 4.14
C LYS A 519 -13.36 -35.69 5.48
N PRO A 520 -12.18 -36.24 5.82
CA PRO A 520 -11.45 -35.86 7.04
C PRO A 520 -11.00 -34.40 7.00
N LYS A 521 -11.21 -33.66 8.09
CA LYS A 521 -10.74 -32.27 8.28
C LYS A 521 -9.38 -32.15 8.98
N SER A 522 -8.90 -33.24 9.58
CA SER A 522 -7.63 -33.28 10.31
C SER A 522 -6.88 -34.57 10.02
N TRP A 523 -5.56 -34.46 10.02
CA TRP A 523 -4.63 -35.53 9.64
C TRP A 523 -3.54 -35.65 10.69
N VAL A 524 -3.14 -36.87 11.02
CA VAL A 524 -2.08 -37.15 12.01
C VAL A 524 -1.09 -38.18 11.47
N ALA A 525 0.16 -38.11 11.93
CA ALA A 525 1.24 -38.98 11.46
C ALA A 525 1.07 -40.45 11.89
N ALA A 526 0.43 -40.70 13.04
CA ALA A 526 0.34 -42.03 13.63
C ALA A 526 -0.99 -42.73 13.31
N GLU A 527 -0.93 -43.95 12.76
CA GLU A 527 -2.10 -44.78 12.52
C GLU A 527 -2.81 -45.16 13.84
N LYS A 528 -4.15 -45.10 13.84
CA LYS A 528 -5.00 -45.59 14.93
C LYS A 528 -6.11 -46.44 14.35
N MET A 529 -6.62 -47.40 15.13
CA MET A 529 -7.65 -48.37 14.68
C MET A 529 -8.96 -47.72 14.20
N TYR A 530 -9.27 -46.52 14.68
CA TYR A 530 -10.48 -45.78 14.30
C TYR A 530 -10.30 -44.91 13.06
N HIS A 531 -9.09 -44.73 12.53
CA HIS A 531 -8.90 -43.97 11.28
C HIS A 531 -9.49 -44.73 10.10
N THR A 532 -10.33 -44.04 9.34
CA THR A 532 -11.04 -44.58 8.17
C THR A 532 -10.42 -44.12 6.86
N HIS A 533 -9.55 -43.12 6.88
CA HIS A 533 -8.90 -42.54 5.71
C HIS A 533 -7.41 -42.38 5.95
N ARG A 534 -6.60 -42.59 4.91
CA ARG A 534 -5.20 -42.19 4.86
C ARG A 534 -4.90 -41.52 3.54
N ARG A 535 -3.98 -40.57 3.54
CA ARG A 535 -3.46 -39.97 2.31
C ARG A 535 -1.95 -39.81 2.39
N ARG A 536 -1.28 -39.77 1.24
CA ARG A 536 0.15 -39.47 1.14
C ARG A 536 0.40 -38.46 0.03
N ARG A 537 1.29 -37.50 0.28
CA ARG A 537 1.65 -36.46 -0.69
C ARG A 537 2.73 -36.98 -1.63
N LEU A 538 2.45 -36.96 -2.91
CA LEU A 538 3.41 -37.16 -4.00
C LEU A 538 3.82 -35.78 -4.51
N VAL A 539 5.13 -35.56 -4.67
CA VAL A 539 5.68 -34.33 -5.23
C VAL A 539 6.61 -34.63 -6.40
N ARG A 540 6.68 -33.70 -7.35
CA ARG A 540 7.67 -33.73 -8.44
C ARG A 540 8.07 -32.31 -8.81
N LYS A 541 9.37 -32.04 -8.85
CA LYS A 541 9.89 -30.72 -9.19
C LYS A 541 10.07 -30.55 -10.69
N ARG A 542 9.73 -29.35 -11.16
CA ARG A 542 10.03 -28.86 -12.51
C ARG A 542 10.72 -27.51 -12.45
N LYS A 543 11.60 -27.25 -13.41
CA LYS A 543 12.28 -25.98 -13.61
C LYS A 543 11.96 -25.42 -14.98
N LYS A 544 11.98 -24.10 -15.11
CA LYS A 544 11.69 -23.42 -16.35
C LYS A 544 12.87 -23.60 -17.32
N ASP A 545 12.59 -24.01 -18.55
CA ASP A 545 13.59 -24.15 -19.60
C ASP A 545 13.98 -22.76 -20.12
N LEU A 546 15.09 -22.23 -19.61
CA LEU A 546 15.62 -20.91 -19.98
C LEU A 546 16.17 -20.85 -21.41
N THR A 547 16.30 -21.99 -22.11
CA THR A 547 16.74 -22.02 -23.51
C THR A 547 15.61 -21.75 -24.49
N GLN A 548 14.35 -21.90 -24.05
CA GLN A 548 13.17 -21.57 -24.83
C GLN A 548 12.86 -20.08 -24.72
N SER A 549 12.74 -19.41 -25.86
CA SER A 549 12.31 -18.01 -25.90
C SER A 549 10.86 -17.85 -25.45
N ALA A 550 10.51 -16.70 -24.88
CA ALA A 550 9.12 -16.37 -24.52
C ALA A 550 8.16 -16.52 -25.73
N SER A 551 8.64 -16.24 -26.94
CA SER A 551 7.86 -16.41 -28.19
C SER A 551 7.58 -17.88 -28.53
N SER A 552 8.53 -18.78 -28.33
CA SER A 552 8.32 -20.23 -28.54
C SER A 552 7.35 -20.81 -27.52
N THR A 553 7.45 -20.39 -26.25
CA THR A 553 6.51 -20.82 -25.21
C THR A 553 5.09 -20.29 -25.47
N ALA A 554 4.96 -19.03 -25.89
CA ALA A 554 3.66 -18.44 -26.25
C ALA A 554 3.00 -19.16 -27.42
N ARG A 555 3.75 -19.49 -28.48
CA ARG A 555 3.24 -20.28 -29.62
C ARG A 555 2.82 -21.68 -29.21
N ALA A 556 3.62 -22.34 -28.37
CA ALA A 556 3.25 -23.65 -27.84
C ALA A 556 1.95 -23.54 -27.00
N MET A 557 1.80 -22.50 -26.18
CA MET A 557 0.57 -22.22 -25.44
C MET A 557 -0.64 -21.92 -26.35
N GLU A 558 -0.45 -21.27 -27.50
CA GLU A 558 -1.51 -21.06 -28.51
C GLU A 558 -1.98 -22.38 -29.14
N GLU A 559 -1.09 -23.36 -29.35
CA GLU A 559 -1.48 -24.71 -29.81
C GLU A 559 -2.35 -25.46 -28.79
N TYR A 560 -2.29 -25.04 -27.53
CA TYR A 560 -3.02 -25.60 -26.41
C TYR A 560 -4.35 -24.87 -26.10
N GLU A 561 -4.60 -23.70 -26.69
CA GLU A 561 -5.89 -23.02 -26.59
C GLU A 561 -6.97 -23.81 -27.37
N ASP A 562 -8.09 -24.09 -26.71
CA ASP A 562 -9.26 -24.70 -27.36
C ASP A 562 -9.78 -23.75 -28.46
N ARG A 563 -9.89 -24.25 -29.70
CA ARG A 563 -10.31 -23.44 -30.86
C ARG A 563 -11.71 -22.85 -30.72
N GLU A 564 -12.55 -23.38 -29.84
CA GLU A 564 -13.89 -22.86 -29.53
C GLU A 564 -13.93 -22.00 -28.25
N GLY A 565 -12.79 -21.82 -27.57
CA GLY A 565 -12.64 -20.99 -26.37
C GLY A 565 -13.20 -21.59 -25.08
N TRP A 566 -13.26 -22.93 -24.98
CA TRP A 566 -13.68 -23.61 -23.75
C TRP A 566 -12.59 -23.60 -22.67
N GLU A 567 -13.02 -23.34 -21.44
CA GLU A 567 -12.26 -23.44 -20.20
C GLU A 567 -12.85 -24.59 -19.36
N TYR A 568 -12.02 -25.42 -18.72
CA TYR A 568 -12.42 -26.67 -18.07
C TYR A 568 -12.14 -26.69 -16.56
N ALA A 569 -12.92 -27.44 -15.78
CA ALA A 569 -12.72 -27.62 -14.34
C ALA A 569 -13.25 -28.97 -13.81
N SER A 570 -12.59 -29.52 -12.78
CA SER A 570 -12.89 -30.82 -12.16
C SER A 570 -14.03 -30.83 -11.14
N LEU A 571 -14.24 -29.75 -10.39
CA LEU A 571 -15.25 -29.69 -9.32
C LEU A 571 -15.85 -28.27 -9.15
N ILE A 572 -16.95 -28.18 -8.39
CA ILE A 572 -17.58 -26.92 -7.96
C ILE A 572 -16.60 -26.17 -7.04
N GLY A 573 -15.88 -25.21 -7.63
CA GLY A 573 -14.85 -24.39 -6.98
C GLY A 573 -14.17 -23.37 -7.91
N TRP A 574 -14.51 -23.36 -9.21
CA TRP A 574 -14.14 -22.30 -10.17
C TRP A 574 -12.63 -22.15 -10.42
N LYS A 575 -11.84 -23.24 -10.35
CA LYS A 575 -10.48 -23.26 -10.90
C LYS A 575 -10.49 -23.74 -12.35
N PHE A 576 -10.83 -22.82 -13.25
CA PHE A 576 -10.82 -23.10 -14.68
C PHE A 576 -9.40 -23.09 -15.24
N HIS A 577 -9.14 -23.96 -16.22
CA HIS A 577 -7.89 -24.05 -16.96
C HIS A 577 -8.17 -24.35 -18.44
N TRP A 578 -7.17 -24.15 -19.29
CA TRP A 578 -7.31 -24.25 -20.76
C TRP A 578 -7.31 -25.71 -21.25
N LYS A 579 -6.62 -26.63 -20.57
CA LYS A 579 -6.49 -28.03 -21.01
C LYS A 579 -7.61 -28.91 -20.48
N GLN A 580 -8.38 -29.59 -21.33
CA GLN A 580 -9.29 -30.63 -20.84
C GLN A 580 -8.54 -31.80 -20.22
N ARG A 581 -8.93 -32.19 -19.00
CA ARG A 581 -8.44 -33.33 -18.23
C ARG A 581 -9.54 -34.37 -18.07
N SER A 582 -9.16 -35.62 -17.80
CA SER A 582 -10.11 -36.73 -17.53
C SER A 582 -10.95 -36.50 -16.27
N SER A 583 -10.44 -35.69 -15.33
CA SER A 583 -11.11 -35.27 -14.11
C SER A 583 -12.19 -34.20 -14.33
N ASP A 584 -12.23 -33.56 -15.50
CA ASP A 584 -13.09 -32.39 -15.72
C ASP A 584 -14.54 -32.76 -15.90
N THR A 585 -15.39 -32.11 -15.12
CA THR A 585 -16.84 -32.32 -15.12
C THR A 585 -17.61 -31.07 -15.54
N PHE A 586 -16.95 -29.92 -15.61
CA PHE A 586 -17.53 -28.65 -16.04
C PHE A 586 -16.66 -27.99 -17.11
N ARG A 587 -17.31 -27.28 -18.03
CA ARG A 587 -16.65 -26.35 -18.95
C ARG A 587 -17.45 -25.06 -19.10
N ARG A 588 -16.76 -23.97 -19.36
CA ARG A 588 -17.39 -22.68 -19.68
C ARG A 588 -16.68 -21.99 -20.84
N ARG A 589 -17.38 -21.11 -21.55
CA ARG A 589 -16.75 -20.18 -22.50
C ARG A 589 -17.28 -18.77 -22.30
N ARG A 590 -16.41 -17.79 -22.45
CA ARG A 590 -16.75 -16.39 -22.23
C ARG A 590 -17.16 -15.72 -23.54
N TRP A 591 -18.33 -15.09 -23.50
CA TRP A 591 -18.89 -14.29 -24.58
C TRP A 591 -18.80 -12.82 -24.21
N ARG A 592 -18.29 -11.99 -25.12
CA ARG A 592 -18.24 -10.53 -24.96
C ARG A 592 -18.89 -9.84 -26.15
N ARG A 593 -19.44 -8.66 -25.93
CA ARG A 593 -19.97 -7.80 -26.99
C ARG A 593 -19.57 -6.36 -26.73
N LYS A 594 -18.92 -5.74 -27.71
CA LYS A 594 -18.38 -4.38 -27.61
C LYS A 594 -19.47 -3.33 -27.83
N MET A 595 -19.47 -2.29 -27.01
CA MET A 595 -20.32 -1.11 -27.19
C MET A 595 -19.47 0.09 -27.60
N ALA A 596 -20.05 0.94 -28.45
CA ALA A 596 -19.49 2.21 -28.87
C ALA A 596 -20.41 3.36 -28.44
N PRO A 597 -19.86 4.49 -27.99
CA PRO A 597 -20.66 5.68 -27.69
C PRO A 597 -21.07 6.38 -28.99
N SER A 598 -22.28 6.92 -29.04
CA SER A 598 -22.78 7.67 -30.20
C SER A 598 -22.05 9.02 -30.34
N GLU A 599 -20.96 9.04 -31.13
CA GLU A 599 -20.08 10.12 -31.68
C GLU A 599 -19.71 11.39 -30.84
N THR A 600 -20.37 11.71 -29.72
CA THR A 600 -20.37 13.07 -29.14
C THR A 600 -19.71 13.22 -27.75
N HIS A 601 -19.20 12.14 -27.16
CA HIS A 601 -18.86 12.13 -25.72
C HIS A 601 -17.39 11.85 -25.36
N GLY A 602 -16.57 11.33 -26.28
CA GLY A 602 -15.19 10.92 -25.94
C GLY A 602 -15.16 9.91 -24.78
N ALA A 603 -14.12 9.96 -23.93
CA ALA A 603 -13.99 9.11 -22.75
C ALA A 603 -15.09 9.32 -21.70
N ALA A 604 -15.65 10.53 -21.59
CA ALA A 604 -16.74 10.87 -20.65
C ALA A 604 -18.04 10.12 -20.94
N ALA A 605 -18.16 9.43 -22.08
CA ALA A 605 -19.30 8.58 -22.40
C ALA A 605 -19.56 7.50 -21.34
N ILE A 606 -18.51 7.05 -20.63
CA ILE A 606 -18.60 6.00 -19.60
C ILE A 606 -19.53 6.38 -18.43
N PHE A 607 -19.82 7.66 -18.22
CA PHE A 607 -20.77 8.13 -17.20
C PHE A 607 -22.23 7.96 -17.61
N LYS A 608 -22.48 7.62 -18.88
CA LYS A 608 -23.82 7.36 -19.45
C LYS A 608 -24.17 5.88 -19.50
N LEU A 609 -23.41 5.05 -18.79
CA LEU A 609 -23.66 3.61 -18.68
C LEU A 609 -24.79 3.26 -17.69
N GLU A 610 -25.32 4.26 -16.97
CA GLU A 610 -26.46 4.07 -16.06
C GLU A 610 -27.70 3.61 -16.84
N GLY A 611 -28.31 2.50 -16.41
CA GLY A 611 -29.47 1.88 -17.08
C GLY A 611 -29.12 0.81 -18.11
N ALA A 612 -27.83 0.51 -18.30
CA ALA A 612 -27.42 -0.66 -19.05
C ALA A 612 -27.79 -1.92 -18.27
N LEU A 613 -28.68 -2.73 -18.88
CA LEU A 613 -28.88 -4.17 -18.63
C LEU A 613 -30.04 -4.55 -17.66
N GLY A 614 -31.27 -4.48 -18.18
CA GLY A 614 -32.26 -5.55 -17.95
C GLY A 614 -33.31 -5.39 -16.84
N ALA A 615 -33.63 -4.18 -16.40
CA ALA A 615 -34.84 -3.93 -15.60
C ALA A 615 -35.58 -2.71 -16.14
N ASP A 616 -36.84 -2.92 -16.52
CA ASP A 616 -37.77 -2.02 -17.22
C ASP A 616 -37.53 -0.51 -17.01
N THR A 617 -37.05 0.16 -18.05
CA THR A 617 -37.22 1.62 -18.23
C THR A 617 -38.42 1.87 -19.15
N THR A 618 -39.60 2.02 -18.57
CA THR A 618 -40.68 2.79 -19.20
C THR A 618 -41.01 3.95 -18.27
N GLU A 619 -40.25 5.04 -18.39
CA GLU A 619 -40.76 6.37 -18.12
C GLU A 619 -41.21 6.91 -19.48
N ASP A 620 -42.50 6.74 -19.80
CA ASP A 620 -43.28 7.67 -20.62
C ASP A 620 -44.77 7.23 -20.67
N GLY A 621 -45.64 8.12 -20.16
CA GLY A 621 -47.00 8.41 -20.64
C GLY A 621 -48.06 7.31 -20.84
N ASP A 622 -48.98 7.25 -19.87
CA ASP A 622 -50.44 6.98 -19.97
C ASP A 622 -51.05 5.65 -20.49
N GLU A 623 -52.13 5.30 -19.77
CA GLU A 623 -53.22 4.34 -20.04
C GLU A 623 -53.12 2.88 -19.57
N LYS A 624 -53.74 2.68 -18.39
CA LYS A 624 -54.65 1.58 -17.99
C LYS A 624 -54.28 0.15 -18.43
N SER A 625 -53.59 -0.57 -17.54
CA SER A 625 -53.93 -1.98 -17.27
C SER A 625 -53.63 -2.34 -15.81
N THR A 626 -54.69 -2.54 -15.03
CA THR A 626 -54.67 -3.15 -13.70
C THR A 626 -54.46 -4.65 -13.87
N ASP A 627 -53.21 -5.13 -13.75
CA ASP A 627 -52.80 -6.45 -13.21
C ASP A 627 -51.35 -6.81 -13.55
N LYS A 628 -50.37 -6.06 -13.04
CA LYS A 628 -48.98 -6.54 -12.92
C LYS A 628 -48.43 -6.21 -11.53
N GLN A 629 -48.52 -7.21 -10.67
CA GLN A 629 -48.05 -7.23 -9.29
C GLN A 629 -46.52 -7.23 -9.23
N LYS A 630 -45.95 -6.16 -8.62
CA LYS A 630 -44.67 -6.06 -7.89
C LYS A 630 -43.50 -6.99 -8.35
N TYR A 631 -42.71 -6.54 -9.32
CA TYR A 631 -41.28 -6.89 -9.35
C TYR A 631 -40.53 -5.86 -8.50
N SER A 632 -40.11 -6.25 -7.29
CA SER A 632 -39.34 -5.38 -6.39
C SER A 632 -37.90 -5.23 -6.88
N ALA A 633 -37.22 -4.12 -6.55
CA ALA A 633 -35.78 -3.91 -6.79
C ALA A 633 -34.87 -5.09 -6.37
N THR A 634 -35.36 -5.97 -5.49
CA THR A 634 -34.76 -7.25 -5.10
C THR A 634 -34.51 -8.22 -6.27
N THR A 635 -35.20 -8.12 -7.42
CA THR A 635 -34.95 -8.96 -8.61
C THR A 635 -33.90 -8.41 -9.58
N VAL A 636 -33.38 -7.20 -9.34
CA VAL A 636 -32.33 -6.54 -10.17
C VAL A 636 -30.93 -6.73 -9.56
N PHE A 637 -30.85 -7.40 -8.40
CA PHE A 637 -29.60 -7.72 -7.74
C PHE A 637 -28.81 -8.74 -8.57
N GLY A 638 -27.64 -8.34 -9.05
CA GLY A 638 -26.85 -9.13 -10.02
C GLY A 638 -27.12 -8.80 -11.49
N ALA A 639 -27.91 -7.76 -11.81
CA ALA A 639 -27.95 -7.22 -13.17
C ALA A 639 -26.50 -6.90 -13.60
N ASN A 640 -26.05 -7.58 -14.66
CA ASN A 640 -24.66 -7.48 -15.08
C ASN A 640 -24.37 -6.03 -15.44
N THR A 641 -23.34 -5.43 -14.88
CA THR A 641 -22.94 -4.07 -15.24
C THR A 641 -21.89 -4.18 -16.33
N PRO A 642 -21.86 -3.24 -17.29
CA PRO A 642 -20.88 -3.29 -18.35
C PRO A 642 -19.46 -3.20 -17.77
N ILE A 643 -18.55 -3.98 -18.34
CA ILE A 643 -17.14 -3.97 -17.96
C ILE A 643 -16.46 -2.85 -18.73
N VAL A 644 -15.88 -1.92 -18.00
CA VAL A 644 -15.13 -0.80 -18.56
C VAL A 644 -13.64 -1.08 -18.41
N SER A 645 -12.89 -0.87 -19.48
CA SER A 645 -11.43 -0.96 -19.46
C SER A 645 -10.81 0.19 -20.24
N CYS A 646 -9.61 0.60 -19.85
CA CYS A 646 -8.82 1.62 -20.51
C CYS A 646 -7.61 0.95 -21.15
N ASN A 647 -7.52 1.02 -22.47
CA ASN A 647 -6.42 0.46 -23.24
C ASN A 647 -5.36 1.52 -23.51
N PHE A 648 -4.11 1.18 -23.22
CA PHE A 648 -2.95 2.01 -23.50
C PHE A 648 -2.22 1.48 -24.74
N ASP A 649 -2.17 2.29 -25.79
CA ASP A 649 -1.52 1.91 -27.06
C ASP A 649 0.01 1.99 -26.99
N ARG A 650 0.53 2.69 -25.97
CA ARG A 650 1.96 2.93 -25.77
C ARG A 650 2.43 2.31 -24.46
N VAL A 651 3.54 1.58 -24.56
CA VAL A 651 4.30 1.07 -23.42
C VAL A 651 5.70 1.66 -23.48
N TYR A 652 6.19 2.10 -22.34
CA TYR A 652 7.54 2.62 -22.19
C TYR A 652 8.30 1.72 -21.22
N ILE A 653 9.54 1.40 -21.59
CA ILE A 653 10.40 0.52 -20.81
C ILE A 653 11.32 1.41 -19.98
N TYR A 654 11.38 1.14 -18.68
CA TYR A 654 12.21 1.86 -17.74
C TYR A 654 13.27 0.94 -17.11
N HIS A 655 14.33 1.57 -16.64
CA HIS A 655 15.42 0.96 -15.88
C HIS A 655 15.46 1.63 -14.51
N LEU A 656 15.28 0.87 -13.44
CA LEU A 656 15.34 1.39 -12.07
C LEU A 656 16.63 0.94 -11.40
N ARG A 657 17.31 1.88 -10.73
CA ARG A 657 18.39 1.59 -9.79
C ARG A 657 18.02 2.12 -8.42
N CYS A 658 18.02 1.24 -7.42
CA CYS A 658 17.86 1.60 -6.02
C CYS A 658 19.19 1.41 -5.30
N TYR A 659 19.70 2.47 -4.69
CA TYR A 659 20.99 2.50 -3.99
C TYR A 659 20.72 2.35 -2.48
N ILE A 660 20.72 1.11 -1.99
CA ILE A 660 20.47 0.80 -0.57
C ILE A 660 21.81 0.82 0.17
N TYR A 661 22.09 1.90 0.90
CA TYR A 661 23.42 2.09 1.50
C TYR A 661 23.51 1.53 2.91
N GLN A 662 22.75 2.08 3.86
CA GLN A 662 22.79 1.65 5.27
C GLN A 662 21.45 1.87 5.95
N ALA A 663 21.24 1.24 7.10
CA ALA A 663 20.20 1.61 8.05
C ALA A 663 20.80 1.87 9.43
N ARG A 664 20.08 2.59 10.28
CA ARG A 664 20.49 2.86 11.65
C ARG A 664 19.32 2.77 12.63
N ASN A 665 19.65 2.47 13.88
CA ASN A 665 18.72 2.45 15.00
C ASN A 665 17.50 1.54 14.77
N LEU A 666 17.74 0.40 14.12
CA LEU A 666 16.73 -0.65 13.96
C LEU A 666 16.33 -1.25 15.32
N MET A 667 15.12 -1.83 15.39
CA MET A 667 14.68 -2.55 16.58
C MET A 667 15.43 -3.89 16.72
N ALA A 668 15.78 -4.25 17.95
CA ALA A 668 16.32 -5.58 18.27
C ALA A 668 15.16 -6.53 18.56
N LEU A 669 15.09 -7.64 17.82
CA LEU A 669 14.05 -8.65 18.00
C LEU A 669 14.60 -10.00 18.50
N ASP A 670 15.88 -10.30 18.26
CA ASP A 670 16.49 -11.55 18.70
C ASP A 670 16.72 -11.64 20.22
N LYS A 671 16.81 -12.89 20.69
CA LYS A 671 17.21 -13.23 22.07
C LYS A 671 18.59 -12.70 22.46
N ASP A 672 19.45 -12.48 21.47
CA ASP A 672 20.80 -11.93 21.66
C ASP A 672 20.82 -10.39 21.68
N SER A 673 19.64 -9.74 21.64
CA SER A 673 19.47 -8.27 21.61
C SER A 673 19.99 -7.59 20.33
N PHE A 674 20.09 -8.35 19.24
CA PHE A 674 20.43 -7.88 17.90
C PHE A 674 19.34 -8.30 16.90
N SER A 675 19.61 -8.05 15.63
CA SER A 675 18.87 -8.59 14.50
C SER A 675 19.88 -8.95 13.40
N ASP A 676 19.47 -9.79 12.46
CA ASP A 676 20.11 -10.11 11.21
C ASP A 676 19.37 -9.40 10.04
N PRO A 677 19.44 -8.05 9.94
CA PRO A 677 18.59 -7.28 9.05
C PRO A 677 18.91 -7.48 7.56
N TYR A 678 17.85 -7.55 6.77
CA TYR A 678 17.86 -7.47 5.31
C TYR A 678 16.62 -6.72 4.80
N ALA A 679 16.64 -6.27 3.54
CA ALA A 679 15.56 -5.48 2.95
C ALA A 679 14.98 -6.14 1.70
N HIS A 680 13.65 -6.25 1.64
CA HIS A 680 12.89 -6.47 0.42
C HIS A 680 12.58 -5.12 -0.24
N VAL A 681 13.09 -4.91 -1.45
CA VAL A 681 12.86 -3.71 -2.26
C VAL A 681 11.83 -4.07 -3.33
N SER A 682 10.67 -3.42 -3.25
CA SER A 682 9.54 -3.64 -4.15
C SER A 682 9.31 -2.43 -5.04
N PHE A 683 9.11 -2.68 -6.33
CA PHE A 683 8.76 -1.68 -7.30
C PHE A 683 7.85 -2.27 -8.37
N LEU A 684 6.60 -1.79 -8.41
CA LEU A 684 5.61 -2.31 -9.36
C LEU A 684 5.47 -3.84 -9.25
N HIS A 685 5.56 -4.55 -10.37
CA HIS A 685 5.35 -5.99 -10.49
C HIS A 685 6.63 -6.80 -10.20
N ARG A 686 7.64 -6.20 -9.55
CA ARG A 686 8.91 -6.86 -9.23
C ARG A 686 9.38 -6.52 -7.82
N SER A 687 10.05 -7.47 -7.19
CA SER A 687 10.82 -7.24 -5.96
C SER A 687 12.18 -7.92 -6.02
N LYS A 688 13.12 -7.43 -5.21
CA LYS A 688 14.46 -8.01 -5.00
C LYS A 688 14.87 -7.83 -3.55
N THR A 689 15.86 -8.60 -3.12
CA THR A 689 16.29 -8.65 -1.71
C THR A 689 17.75 -8.27 -1.57
N THR A 690 18.12 -7.55 -0.51
CA THR A 690 19.52 -7.25 -0.19
C THR A 690 20.20 -8.45 0.45
N GLU A 691 21.51 -8.37 0.66
CA GLU A 691 22.22 -9.32 1.53
C GLU A 691 21.76 -9.21 2.99
N ILE A 692 21.90 -10.31 3.72
CA ILE A 692 21.63 -10.40 5.17
C ILE A 692 22.90 -10.01 5.92
N ILE A 693 22.81 -9.00 6.79
CA ILE A 693 23.91 -8.58 7.64
C ILE A 693 23.62 -9.07 9.06
N HIS A 694 24.53 -9.87 9.62
CA HIS A 694 24.26 -10.56 10.88
C HIS A 694 24.61 -9.71 12.11
N SER A 695 23.81 -9.85 13.17
CA SER A 695 24.03 -9.35 14.54
C SER A 695 24.31 -7.84 14.62
N THR A 696 23.46 -7.04 13.97
CA THR A 696 23.57 -5.58 13.94
C THR A 696 22.23 -4.87 13.87
N LEU A 697 22.15 -3.68 14.49
CA LEU A 697 21.01 -2.75 14.35
C LEU A 697 21.34 -1.58 13.40
N ASN A 698 22.56 -1.56 12.86
CA ASN A 698 23.08 -0.51 11.99
C ASN A 698 23.77 -1.13 10.77
N PRO A 699 23.04 -1.87 9.91
CA PRO A 699 23.64 -2.56 8.77
C PRO A 699 24.12 -1.57 7.70
N THR A 700 25.25 -1.88 7.05
CA THR A 700 25.71 -1.20 5.84
C THR A 700 25.74 -2.20 4.70
N TRP A 701 24.71 -2.19 3.83
CA TRP A 701 24.66 -3.06 2.67
C TRP A 701 25.55 -2.56 1.54
N ASP A 702 25.61 -1.25 1.29
CA ASP A 702 26.32 -0.67 0.14
C ASP A 702 25.99 -1.41 -1.16
N GLN A 703 24.70 -1.56 -1.44
CA GLN A 703 24.19 -2.42 -2.51
C GLN A 703 23.29 -1.64 -3.48
N THR A 704 23.54 -1.81 -4.79
CA THR A 704 22.66 -1.34 -5.86
C THR A 704 21.74 -2.46 -6.31
N ILE A 705 20.44 -2.28 -6.10
CA ILE A 705 19.40 -3.16 -6.63
C ILE A 705 18.96 -2.63 -7.99
N ILE A 706 19.11 -3.45 -9.03
CA ILE A 706 18.81 -3.08 -10.41
C ILE A 706 17.54 -3.81 -10.85
N PHE A 707 16.56 -3.07 -11.37
CA PHE A 707 15.40 -3.64 -12.06
C PHE A 707 15.46 -3.26 -13.54
N ASP A 708 15.81 -4.25 -14.36
CA ASP A 708 15.85 -4.13 -15.81
C ASP A 708 14.45 -4.33 -16.41
N GLU A 709 14.13 -3.60 -17.48
CA GLU A 709 12.91 -3.84 -18.28
C GLU A 709 11.59 -3.71 -17.50
N ILE A 710 11.38 -2.57 -16.84
CA ILE A 710 10.12 -2.26 -16.20
C ILE A 710 9.17 -1.58 -17.18
N GLU A 711 8.11 -2.29 -17.57
CA GLU A 711 7.05 -1.71 -18.39
C GLU A 711 6.13 -0.78 -17.57
N ILE A 712 5.98 0.44 -18.05
CA ILE A 712 5.00 1.40 -17.52
C ILE A 712 4.15 1.90 -18.70
N TYR A 713 2.83 1.82 -18.51
CA TYR A 713 1.82 2.25 -19.46
C TYR A 713 1.35 3.65 -19.10
N GLY A 714 1.23 4.53 -20.10
CA GLY A 714 0.93 5.95 -19.93
C GLY A 714 2.06 6.85 -20.44
N GLU A 715 1.83 8.16 -20.44
CA GLU A 715 2.80 9.12 -20.96
C GLU A 715 3.98 9.33 -19.97
N PRO A 716 5.24 9.41 -20.45
CA PRO A 716 6.41 9.55 -19.57
C PRO A 716 6.38 10.81 -18.69
N GLN A 717 5.71 11.87 -19.15
CA GLN A 717 5.55 13.10 -18.38
C GLN A 717 4.68 12.88 -17.13
N THR A 718 3.66 12.02 -17.20
CA THR A 718 2.84 11.68 -16.04
C THR A 718 3.66 10.90 -15.00
N VAL A 719 4.58 10.04 -15.45
CA VAL A 719 5.52 9.30 -14.59
C VAL A 719 6.51 10.25 -13.90
N LEU A 720 7.00 11.28 -14.61
CA LEU A 720 7.86 12.31 -14.03
C LEU A 720 7.16 13.11 -12.93
N GLN A 721 5.88 13.48 -13.14
CA GLN A 721 5.11 14.25 -12.17
C GLN A 721 4.68 13.40 -10.95
N ASN A 722 4.26 12.16 -11.19
CA ASN A 722 3.75 11.25 -10.15
C ASN A 722 4.43 9.89 -10.26
N PRO A 723 5.70 9.78 -9.83
CA PRO A 723 6.45 8.55 -10.00
C PRO A 723 5.89 7.42 -9.11
N PRO A 724 5.95 6.17 -9.61
CA PRO A 724 5.87 4.96 -8.81
C PRO A 724 6.74 5.05 -7.55
N LYS A 725 6.22 4.65 -6.39
CA LYS A 725 7.02 4.64 -5.16
C LYS A 725 7.87 3.36 -5.11
N VAL A 726 9.06 3.47 -4.54
CA VAL A 726 9.90 2.32 -4.16
C VAL A 726 9.58 2.03 -2.69
N ILE A 727 9.15 0.80 -2.42
CA ILE A 727 8.83 0.35 -1.07
C ILE A 727 9.95 -0.56 -0.57
N ILE A 728 10.44 -0.28 0.63
CA ILE A 728 11.56 -0.98 1.26
C ILE A 728 11.06 -1.54 2.57
N GLU A 729 11.00 -2.85 2.70
CA GLU A 729 10.58 -3.53 3.92
C GLU A 729 11.76 -4.28 4.53
N LEU A 730 12.04 -3.96 5.78
CA LEU A 730 13.13 -4.51 6.55
C LEU A 730 12.64 -5.67 7.39
N PHE A 731 13.40 -6.76 7.37
CA PHE A 731 13.11 -7.99 8.09
C PHE A 731 14.34 -8.45 8.85
N ASP A 732 14.09 -9.15 9.95
CA ASP A 732 15.06 -9.87 10.74
C ASP A 732 15.07 -11.34 10.31
N ASN A 733 16.21 -11.84 9.84
CA ASN A 733 16.33 -13.22 9.35
C ASN A 733 16.52 -14.20 10.52
N ASP A 734 15.55 -15.07 10.74
CA ASP A 734 15.55 -16.05 11.82
C ASP A 734 16.02 -17.44 11.36
N GLN A 735 16.97 -18.05 12.08
CA GLN A 735 17.42 -19.42 11.75
C GLN A 735 16.31 -20.47 11.90
N VAL A 736 15.32 -20.22 12.77
CA VAL A 736 14.19 -21.11 13.02
C VAL A 736 12.93 -20.28 13.22
N GLY A 737 12.01 -20.33 12.26
CA GLY A 737 10.76 -19.60 12.33
C GLY A 737 10.46 -18.89 11.02
N LYS A 738 9.67 -17.82 11.12
CA LYS A 738 9.42 -16.91 10.02
C LYS A 738 10.07 -15.58 10.38
N ASP A 739 10.82 -15.02 9.44
CA ASP A 739 11.48 -13.72 9.56
C ASP A 739 10.54 -12.64 10.11
N GLU A 740 11.03 -11.89 11.08
CA GLU A 740 10.26 -10.88 11.79
C GLU A 740 10.34 -9.52 11.09
N PHE A 741 9.24 -8.78 11.07
CA PHE A 741 9.17 -7.49 10.38
C PHE A 741 9.73 -6.35 11.26
N LEU A 742 10.77 -5.67 10.78
CA LEU A 742 11.40 -4.54 11.47
C LEU A 742 10.73 -3.20 11.15
N GLY A 743 10.26 -3.02 9.91
CA GLY A 743 9.57 -1.80 9.49
C GLY A 743 9.60 -1.57 7.98
N ARG A 744 8.89 -0.54 7.52
CA ARG A 744 8.79 -0.14 6.11
C ARG A 744 9.25 1.30 5.92
N SER A 745 9.95 1.55 4.82
CA SER A 745 10.24 2.89 4.32
C SER A 745 9.77 3.02 2.87
N ILE A 746 9.47 4.25 2.44
CA ILE A 746 8.96 4.57 1.10
C ILE A 746 9.77 5.74 0.56
N CYS A 747 10.33 5.59 -0.64
CA CYS A 747 11.03 6.68 -1.33
C CYS A 747 10.51 6.87 -2.77
N SER A 748 10.60 8.10 -3.27
CA SER A 748 10.25 8.42 -4.66
C SER A 748 11.52 8.42 -5.51
N PRO A 749 11.57 7.70 -6.65
CA PRO A 749 12.74 7.71 -7.51
C PRO A 749 12.86 9.04 -8.27
N LEU A 750 14.10 9.45 -8.54
CA LEU A 750 14.42 10.53 -9.46
C LEU A 750 14.19 10.03 -10.90
N VAL A 751 13.17 10.59 -11.58
CA VAL A 751 12.83 10.18 -12.94
C VAL A 751 13.69 10.91 -13.97
N LYS A 752 14.35 10.16 -14.85
CA LYS A 752 15.18 10.66 -15.95
C LYS A 752 14.58 10.24 -17.28
N LEU A 753 13.98 11.19 -17.99
CA LEU A 753 13.39 10.93 -19.32
C LEU A 753 14.43 11.01 -20.44
N ASN A 754 15.44 11.87 -20.29
CA ASN A 754 16.47 12.14 -21.30
C ASN A 754 17.87 11.89 -20.70
N SER A 755 18.82 11.50 -21.56
CA SER A 755 20.21 11.24 -21.14
C SER A 755 20.99 12.49 -20.71
N GLU A 756 20.53 13.69 -21.09
CA GLU A 756 21.18 14.97 -20.79
C GLU A 756 20.89 15.50 -19.39
N THR A 757 20.01 14.84 -18.62
CA THR A 757 19.71 15.23 -17.24
C THR A 757 20.88 14.80 -16.33
N ASP A 758 21.88 15.66 -16.21
CA ASP A 758 23.11 15.46 -15.41
C ASP A 758 22.87 15.64 -13.90
N VAL A 759 21.77 15.10 -13.39
CA VAL A 759 21.43 15.12 -11.96
C VAL A 759 21.82 13.78 -11.36
N THR A 760 22.86 13.78 -10.53
CA THR A 760 23.23 12.59 -9.74
C THR A 760 22.34 12.51 -8.51
N PRO A 761 21.64 11.38 -8.26
CA PRO A 761 20.80 11.23 -7.09
C PRO A 761 21.65 11.23 -5.81
N LYS A 762 21.22 11.95 -4.78
CA LYS A 762 21.86 11.98 -3.46
C LYS A 762 21.19 10.98 -2.52
N LEU A 763 21.99 10.32 -1.69
CA LEU A 763 21.50 9.47 -0.60
C LEU A 763 20.82 10.32 0.47
N LEU A 764 19.61 9.93 0.88
CA LEU A 764 18.83 10.61 1.90
C LEU A 764 18.33 9.62 2.95
N TRP A 765 18.19 10.08 4.19
CA TRP A 765 17.61 9.29 5.27
C TRP A 765 16.10 9.31 5.16
N HIS A 766 15.51 8.12 5.09
CA HIS A 766 14.07 7.92 5.13
C HIS A 766 13.70 7.15 6.41
N PRO A 767 12.68 7.61 7.16
CA PRO A 767 12.26 6.93 8.37
C PRO A 767 11.71 5.54 8.06
N VAL A 768 11.98 4.59 8.95
CA VAL A 768 11.46 3.23 8.93
C VAL A 768 10.31 3.15 9.92
N MET A 769 9.11 2.88 9.43
CA MET A 769 7.87 2.92 10.20
C MET A 769 7.28 1.52 10.36
N ASN A 770 6.80 1.21 11.57
CA ASN A 770 5.98 0.03 11.86
C ASN A 770 4.67 0.51 12.48
N GLY A 771 3.61 0.59 11.67
CA GLY A 771 2.42 1.38 12.01
C GLY A 771 2.82 2.85 12.21
N ASP A 772 2.38 3.44 13.32
CA ASP A 772 2.70 4.83 13.66
C ASP A 772 4.04 4.99 14.42
N LYS A 773 4.77 3.90 14.66
CA LYS A 773 6.02 3.90 15.43
C LYS A 773 7.24 3.95 14.53
N ALA A 774 8.11 4.95 14.73
CA ALA A 774 9.43 4.99 14.12
C ALA A 774 10.34 3.91 14.73
N CYS A 775 10.93 3.10 13.85
CA CYS A 775 11.70 1.90 14.18
C CYS A 775 13.12 1.92 13.60
N GLY A 776 13.61 3.10 13.22
CA GLY A 776 14.93 3.34 12.65
C GLY A 776 14.86 4.24 11.42
N ASP A 777 15.99 4.38 10.72
CA ASP A 777 16.08 5.08 9.43
C ASP A 777 16.84 4.23 8.42
N VAL A 778 16.54 4.37 7.13
CA VAL A 778 17.28 3.79 6.02
C VAL A 778 17.82 4.89 5.10
N LEU A 779 19.11 4.81 4.78
CA LEU A 779 19.78 5.71 3.84
C LEU A 779 19.70 5.11 2.44
N VAL A 780 18.88 5.74 1.59
CA VAL A 780 18.58 5.24 0.25
C VAL A 780 18.38 6.38 -0.73
N THR A 781 18.58 6.08 -2.01
CA THR A 781 18.09 6.90 -3.13
C THR A 781 17.79 6.00 -4.32
N ALA A 782 16.97 6.45 -5.26
CA ALA A 782 16.61 5.68 -6.43
C ALA A 782 16.52 6.57 -7.68
N GLU A 783 16.82 6.00 -8.84
CA GLU A 783 16.64 6.66 -10.14
C GLU A 783 15.90 5.76 -11.13
N LEU A 784 14.92 6.34 -11.81
CA LEU A 784 14.08 5.67 -12.80
C LEU A 784 14.35 6.26 -14.18
N ILE A 785 14.99 5.50 -15.06
CA ILE A 785 15.51 5.97 -16.33
C ILE A 785 14.66 5.41 -17.46
N LEU A 786 14.14 6.27 -18.34
CA LEU A 786 13.45 5.82 -19.54
C LEU A 786 14.47 5.17 -20.50
N ARG A 787 14.29 3.89 -20.83
CA ARG A 787 15.22 3.14 -21.67
C ARG A 787 15.00 3.46 -23.15
N GLN A 788 16.07 3.82 -23.87
CA GLN A 788 16.07 3.93 -25.33
C GLN A 788 16.11 2.53 -25.99
N LYS A 789 15.65 2.44 -27.24
CA LYS A 789 15.51 1.16 -27.96
C LYS A 789 16.82 0.36 -28.07
N ASP A 790 17.95 1.02 -28.11
CA ASP A 790 19.29 0.44 -28.18
C ASP A 790 19.95 0.26 -26.80
N GLY A 791 19.33 0.77 -25.71
CA GLY A 791 19.88 0.77 -24.35
C GLY A 791 21.11 1.65 -24.16
N SER A 792 21.45 2.50 -25.13
CA SER A 792 22.69 3.31 -25.14
C SER A 792 22.70 4.40 -24.07
N ASN A 793 21.53 4.82 -23.60
CA ASN A 793 21.38 5.83 -22.57
C ASN A 793 21.43 5.27 -21.13
N LEU A 794 21.61 3.96 -20.96
CA LEU A 794 21.69 3.37 -19.63
C LEU A 794 23.07 3.61 -19.02
N PRO A 795 23.15 3.97 -17.73
CA PRO A 795 24.43 4.15 -17.07
C PRO A 795 25.21 2.85 -17.04
N ILE A 796 26.54 2.93 -16.97
CA ILE A 796 27.41 1.76 -16.85
C ILE A 796 27.00 0.98 -15.59
N LEU A 797 27.03 -0.36 -15.67
CA LEU A 797 26.76 -1.20 -14.51
C LEU A 797 27.74 -0.87 -13.38
N PRO A 798 27.28 -0.77 -12.12
CA PRO A 798 28.19 -0.54 -11.01
C PRO A 798 29.21 -1.68 -10.84
N SER A 799 30.28 -1.43 -10.10
CA SER A 799 31.24 -2.47 -9.74
C SER A 799 30.58 -3.59 -8.95
N GLN A 800 30.88 -4.84 -9.29
CA GLN A 800 30.37 -6.01 -8.58
C GLN A 800 31.37 -6.43 -7.50
N ARG A 801 30.87 -6.73 -6.29
CA ARG A 801 31.66 -7.38 -5.23
C ARG A 801 31.57 -8.90 -5.26
N ALA A 802 30.48 -9.42 -5.79
CA ALA A 802 30.18 -10.84 -5.97
C ALA A 802 29.18 -11.00 -7.13
N PRO A 803 28.95 -12.22 -7.66
CA PRO A 803 28.00 -12.43 -8.76
C PRO A 803 26.63 -11.84 -8.44
N ASN A 804 26.11 -10.99 -9.33
CA ASN A 804 24.83 -10.27 -9.18
C ASN A 804 24.73 -9.32 -7.96
N LEU A 805 25.84 -9.02 -7.29
CA LEU A 805 25.91 -8.09 -6.15
C LEU A 805 26.68 -6.83 -6.55
N TYR A 806 25.93 -5.81 -6.95
CA TYR A 806 26.43 -4.52 -7.39
C TYR A 806 26.60 -3.56 -6.22
N MET A 807 27.73 -2.85 -6.15
CA MET A 807 27.99 -1.84 -5.13
C MET A 807 27.37 -0.48 -5.50
N VAL A 808 27.23 0.43 -4.54
CA VAL A 808 26.81 1.81 -4.84
C VAL A 808 27.93 2.54 -5.63
N PRO A 809 27.62 3.23 -6.76
CA PRO A 809 28.62 3.95 -7.55
C PRO A 809 29.36 5.03 -6.75
N GLN A 810 30.65 5.26 -7.07
CA GLN A 810 31.51 6.21 -6.36
C GLN A 810 31.00 7.67 -6.38
N GLY A 811 30.23 8.07 -7.39
CA GLY A 811 29.64 9.43 -7.45
C GLY A 811 28.43 9.63 -6.51
N ILE A 812 27.83 8.54 -6.02
CA ILE A 812 26.69 8.55 -5.09
C ILE A 812 27.14 8.16 -3.68
N ARG A 813 28.14 7.28 -3.60
CA ARG A 813 28.72 6.83 -2.33
C ARG A 813 29.31 8.01 -1.55
N PRO A 814 29.13 8.04 -0.21
CA PRO A 814 29.76 9.07 0.61
C PRO A 814 31.29 9.09 0.44
N VAL A 815 31.86 10.28 0.24
CA VAL A 815 33.32 10.44 0.19
C VAL A 815 33.89 10.26 1.59
N VAL A 816 34.78 9.28 1.74
CA VAL A 816 35.42 8.96 3.02
C VAL A 816 36.78 9.62 3.19
N GLN A 817 37.18 9.82 4.44
CA GLN A 817 38.50 10.29 4.85
C GLN A 817 39.03 9.42 5.99
N LEU A 818 40.35 9.21 6.02
CA LEU A 818 41.00 8.49 7.09
C LEU A 818 40.88 9.31 8.39
N THR A 819 40.16 8.76 9.36
CA THR A 819 39.89 9.39 10.66
C THR A 819 40.45 8.51 11.75
N ALA A 820 41.14 9.11 12.71
CA ALA A 820 41.62 8.42 13.90
C ALA A 820 40.59 8.59 15.02
N ILE A 821 40.15 7.48 15.61
CA ILE A 821 39.26 7.48 16.76
C ILE A 821 40.07 6.95 17.95
N GLU A 822 40.27 7.81 18.96
CA GLU A 822 40.87 7.45 20.24
C GLU A 822 39.77 7.33 21.29
N ILE A 823 39.71 6.18 21.97
CA ILE A 823 38.69 5.85 22.96
C ILE A 823 39.38 5.61 24.29
N LEU A 824 38.95 6.33 25.32
CA LEU A 824 39.45 6.19 26.69
C LEU A 824 38.48 5.35 27.54
N ALA A 825 38.74 4.05 27.63
CA ALA A 825 37.95 3.08 28.39
C ALA A 825 38.48 2.90 29.82
N TRP A 826 37.85 3.53 30.80
CA TRP A 826 38.31 3.51 32.21
C TRP A 826 37.90 2.25 32.97
N GLY A 827 36.63 1.86 32.88
CA GLY A 827 36.09 0.71 33.60
C GLY A 827 34.59 0.55 33.46
N LEU A 828 34.05 -0.53 34.02
CA LEU A 828 32.62 -0.86 34.03
C LEU A 828 32.09 -0.86 35.47
N ARG A 829 30.91 -0.30 35.71
CA ARG A 829 30.27 -0.23 37.04
C ARG A 829 28.81 -0.65 36.97
N ASN A 830 28.28 -1.12 38.09
CA ASN A 830 26.85 -1.45 38.25
C ASN A 830 26.28 -2.43 37.21
N MET A 831 27.12 -3.33 36.69
CA MET A 831 26.69 -4.34 35.73
C MET A 831 25.70 -5.33 36.38
N LYS A 832 24.49 -5.46 35.80
CA LYS A 832 23.44 -6.37 36.27
C LYS A 832 23.75 -7.83 35.92
N ASN A 833 23.13 -8.78 36.61
CA ASN A 833 23.24 -10.19 36.24
C ASN A 833 22.62 -10.43 34.85
N TYR A 834 23.27 -11.24 34.02
CA TYR A 834 22.79 -11.61 32.69
C TYR A 834 22.53 -13.13 32.64
N GLN A 835 21.34 -13.53 32.20
CA GLN A 835 20.86 -14.93 32.24
C GLN A 835 21.03 -15.57 33.63
N MET A 836 20.58 -14.85 34.68
CA MET A 836 20.66 -15.26 36.10
C MET A 836 22.09 -15.45 36.65
N ALA A 837 23.14 -15.13 35.89
CA ALA A 837 24.53 -15.23 36.32
C ALA A 837 25.18 -13.84 36.47
N SER A 838 26.03 -13.68 37.48
CA SER A 838 26.81 -12.45 37.64
C SER A 838 27.90 -12.33 36.59
N ILE A 839 28.05 -11.14 36.02
CA ILE A 839 29.14 -10.82 35.08
C ILE A 839 30.46 -10.80 35.84
N THR A 840 31.46 -11.53 35.37
CA THR A 840 32.73 -11.71 36.09
C THR A 840 33.93 -11.27 35.28
N SER A 841 33.95 -11.54 33.98
CA SER A 841 35.13 -11.30 33.14
C SER A 841 34.80 -10.54 31.85
N PRO A 842 34.39 -9.26 31.93
CA PRO A 842 33.98 -8.52 30.74
C PRO A 842 35.14 -7.91 29.92
N SER A 843 34.97 -7.81 28.60
CA SER A 843 35.73 -6.91 27.71
C SER A 843 34.80 -5.90 27.04
N LEU A 844 35.39 -4.85 26.45
CA LEU A 844 34.69 -3.83 25.67
C LEU A 844 35.03 -4.03 24.19
N ILE A 845 34.03 -4.04 23.32
CA ILE A 845 34.20 -3.98 21.87
C ILE A 845 33.64 -2.65 21.38
N VAL A 846 34.38 -1.95 20.54
CA VAL A 846 33.94 -0.72 19.87
C VAL A 846 33.99 -0.92 18.37
N GLU A 847 32.89 -0.63 17.69
CA GLU A 847 32.67 -0.82 16.26
C GLU A 847 32.28 0.51 15.61
N CYS A 848 32.91 0.85 14.50
CA CYS A 848 32.55 2.03 13.70
C CYS A 848 32.99 1.85 12.26
N GLY A 849 32.09 2.13 11.30
CA GLY A 849 32.43 2.11 9.87
C GLY A 849 33.03 0.80 9.38
N GLY A 850 32.58 -0.35 9.91
CA GLY A 850 33.08 -1.68 9.56
C GLY A 850 34.37 -2.11 10.28
N GLU A 851 35.02 -1.21 10.99
CA GLU A 851 36.21 -1.53 11.80
C GLU A 851 35.81 -1.81 13.26
N ARG A 852 36.62 -2.62 13.95
CA ARG A 852 36.41 -2.95 15.37
C ARG A 852 37.69 -2.96 16.19
N VAL A 853 37.60 -2.54 17.44
CA VAL A 853 38.67 -2.63 18.43
C VAL A 853 38.14 -3.24 19.72
N GLU A 854 38.91 -4.13 20.34
CA GLU A 854 38.55 -4.81 21.60
C GLU A 854 39.53 -4.43 22.72
N SER A 855 38.99 -4.24 23.93
CA SER A 855 39.79 -4.00 25.13
C SER A 855 40.29 -5.29 25.78
N VAL A 856 41.29 -5.16 26.65
CA VAL A 856 41.77 -6.28 27.45
C VAL A 856 40.67 -6.72 28.43
N VAL A 857 40.42 -8.03 28.51
CA VAL A 857 39.45 -8.62 29.43
C VAL A 857 39.76 -8.25 30.89
N ILE A 858 38.76 -7.72 31.58
CA ILE A 858 38.81 -7.55 33.04
C ILE A 858 38.74 -8.93 33.67
N LYS A 859 39.78 -9.36 34.40
CA LYS A 859 39.84 -10.72 34.97
C LYS A 859 38.83 -10.97 36.10
N ASN A 860 38.46 -9.92 36.85
CA ASN A 860 37.50 -10.01 37.94
C ASN A 860 36.85 -8.63 38.19
N LEU A 861 35.65 -8.43 37.64
CA LEU A 861 34.92 -7.17 37.73
C LEU A 861 34.63 -6.75 39.18
N LYS A 862 34.38 -7.71 40.08
CA LYS A 862 34.08 -7.42 41.50
C LYS A 862 35.30 -6.88 42.26
N LYS A 863 36.50 -7.32 41.89
CA LYS A 863 37.75 -6.90 42.55
C LYS A 863 38.34 -5.65 41.92
N THR A 864 38.36 -5.59 40.59
CA THR A 864 38.98 -4.50 39.82
C THR A 864 38.05 -4.15 38.65
N PRO A 865 37.21 -3.11 38.79
CA PRO A 865 36.24 -2.74 37.76
C PRO A 865 36.86 -1.98 36.56
N ASN A 866 38.15 -1.69 36.60
CA ASN A 866 38.84 -0.89 35.59
C ASN A 866 39.52 -1.77 34.53
N PHE A 867 39.58 -1.29 33.29
CA PHE A 867 40.30 -1.98 32.22
C PHE A 867 41.82 -1.92 32.47
N PRO A 868 42.57 -3.00 32.20
CA PRO A 868 44.03 -3.00 32.34
C PRO A 868 44.75 -2.00 31.42
N SER A 869 44.18 -1.73 30.24
CA SER A 869 44.61 -0.69 29.31
C SER A 869 43.40 0.16 28.96
N SER A 870 43.52 1.47 29.16
CA SER A 870 42.42 2.40 28.94
C SER A 870 42.40 3.04 27.57
N VAL A 871 43.46 2.96 26.78
CA VAL A 871 43.50 3.57 25.44
C VAL A 871 43.21 2.50 24.40
N LEU A 872 42.13 2.71 23.64
CA LEU A 872 41.85 1.99 22.40
C LEU A 872 41.98 2.98 21.25
N PHE A 873 42.55 2.52 20.15
CA PHE A 873 42.80 3.36 18.99
C PHE A 873 42.42 2.61 17.73
N MET A 874 41.65 3.24 16.85
CA MET A 874 41.29 2.68 15.56
C MET A 874 41.39 3.73 14.47
N LYS A 875 41.82 3.30 13.27
CA LYS A 875 41.85 4.12 12.07
C LYS A 875 40.70 3.67 11.18
N VAL A 876 39.80 4.57 10.85
CA VAL A 876 38.56 4.25 10.15
C VAL A 876 38.38 5.23 9.00
N PHE A 877 37.92 4.74 7.85
CA PHE A 877 37.49 5.59 6.74
C PHE A 877 36.07 6.07 7.00
N LEU A 878 35.93 7.29 7.50
CA LEU A 878 34.63 7.88 7.82
C LEU A 878 34.21 8.91 6.78
N PRO A 879 32.91 9.06 6.48
CA PRO A 879 32.44 10.09 5.58
C PRO A 879 32.87 11.49 5.99
N LYS A 880 33.24 12.31 5.01
CA LYS A 880 33.54 13.73 5.21
C LYS A 880 32.29 14.50 5.64
N GLU A 881 31.17 14.16 5.02
CA GLU A 881 29.86 14.73 5.30
C GLU A 881 29.22 14.08 6.52
N GLU A 882 28.79 14.91 7.47
CA GLU A 882 28.23 14.46 8.75
C GLU A 882 26.96 13.63 8.58
N LEU A 883 26.14 13.97 7.57
CA LEU A 883 24.88 13.28 7.26
C LEU A 883 25.07 11.77 7.08
N TYR A 884 26.23 11.35 6.58
CA TYR A 884 26.52 9.97 6.25
C TYR A 884 27.32 9.22 7.32
N MET A 885 27.74 9.90 8.41
CA MET A 885 28.57 9.26 9.43
C MET A 885 27.85 8.06 10.06
N PRO A 886 28.52 6.88 10.10
CA PRO A 886 27.99 5.73 10.80
C PRO A 886 28.05 5.97 12.33
N PRO A 887 27.15 5.34 13.10
CA PRO A 887 27.20 5.42 14.55
C PRO A 887 28.43 4.68 15.10
N LEU A 888 28.88 5.08 16.29
CA LEU A 888 29.88 4.36 17.08
C LEU A 888 29.15 3.42 18.05
N VAL A 889 29.31 2.11 17.85
CA VAL A 889 28.65 1.08 18.64
C VAL A 889 29.62 0.53 19.67
N ILE A 890 29.23 0.53 20.93
CA ILE A 890 30.02 0.05 22.06
C ILE A 890 29.29 -1.14 22.68
N LYS A 891 29.94 -2.30 22.74
CA LYS A 891 29.40 -3.55 23.27
C LYS A 891 30.25 -4.03 24.46
N VAL A 892 29.60 -4.58 25.48
CA VAL A 892 30.26 -5.25 26.60
C VAL A 892 30.06 -6.75 26.46
N ILE A 893 31.15 -7.52 26.48
CA ILE A 893 31.13 -8.97 26.30
C ILE A 893 31.63 -9.66 27.57
N ASP A 894 30.85 -10.55 28.16
CA ASP A 894 31.25 -11.34 29.34
C ASP A 894 31.89 -12.67 28.91
N HIS A 895 33.14 -12.91 29.27
CA HIS A 895 33.86 -14.13 28.94
C HIS A 895 33.56 -15.22 29.98
N ARG A 896 32.76 -16.22 29.60
CA ARG A 896 32.33 -17.32 30.49
C ARG A 896 33.11 -18.61 30.23
N GLN A 897 32.92 -19.57 31.13
CA GLN A 897 33.47 -20.93 30.97
C GLN A 897 32.96 -21.59 29.67
N PHE A 898 33.71 -22.55 29.15
CA PHE A 898 33.41 -23.27 27.90
C PHE A 898 33.38 -22.39 26.64
N GLY A 899 34.02 -21.20 26.67
CA GLY A 899 34.19 -20.35 25.49
C GLY A 899 32.97 -19.49 25.13
N ARG A 900 31.93 -19.47 25.97
CA ARG A 900 30.72 -18.67 25.72
C ARG A 900 30.99 -17.18 26.00
N LYS A 901 30.63 -16.32 25.05
CA LYS A 901 30.89 -14.87 25.09
C LYS A 901 29.62 -14.04 24.81
N PRO A 902 28.62 -14.05 25.71
CA PRO A 902 27.43 -13.24 25.52
C PRO A 902 27.74 -11.74 25.54
N VAL A 903 27.05 -10.97 24.71
CA VAL A 903 26.95 -9.52 24.85
C VAL A 903 26.01 -9.23 26.03
N VAL A 904 26.48 -8.44 26.98
CA VAL A 904 25.79 -8.17 28.26
C VAL A 904 25.40 -6.71 28.43
N GLY A 905 25.79 -5.85 27.49
CA GLY A 905 25.39 -4.44 27.44
C GLY A 905 25.83 -3.79 26.12
N GLN A 906 25.11 -2.77 25.70
CA GLN A 906 25.41 -2.01 24.48
C GLN A 906 25.06 -0.53 24.65
N CYS A 907 25.82 0.33 23.97
CA CYS A 907 25.54 1.74 23.77
C CYS A 907 25.82 2.10 22.31
N THR A 908 24.99 2.95 21.70
CA THR A 908 25.19 3.49 20.36
C THR A 908 25.32 5.00 20.47
N ILE A 909 26.36 5.57 19.86
CA ILE A 909 26.56 7.02 19.75
C ILE A 909 26.24 7.40 18.30
N ASP A 910 25.13 8.09 18.10
CA ASP A 910 24.58 8.40 16.78
C ASP A 910 25.32 9.52 16.05
N HIS A 911 25.93 10.44 16.79
CA HIS A 911 26.59 11.63 16.24
C HIS A 911 27.99 11.79 16.82
N LEU A 912 28.97 11.92 15.93
CA LEU A 912 30.39 12.03 16.29
C LEU A 912 30.93 13.46 16.20
N ASP A 913 30.14 14.38 15.64
CA ASP A 913 30.42 15.82 15.54
C ASP A 913 30.95 16.44 16.84
N ARG A 914 30.31 16.13 17.97
CA ARG A 914 30.67 16.68 19.29
C ARG A 914 32.02 16.20 19.82
N PHE A 915 32.59 15.15 19.24
CA PHE A 915 33.86 14.56 19.64
C PHE A 915 35.01 14.90 18.67
N ARG A 916 34.73 15.66 17.60
CA ARG A 916 35.77 16.05 16.65
C ARG A 916 36.75 17.04 17.29
N CYS A 917 38.03 16.76 17.11
CA CYS A 917 39.13 17.62 17.50
C CYS A 917 39.97 17.92 16.25
N ASP A 918 40.37 19.19 16.06
CA ASP A 918 41.36 19.54 15.05
C ASP A 918 42.77 19.30 15.62
N PRO A 919 43.51 18.28 15.13
CA PRO A 919 44.85 17.98 15.64
C PRO A 919 45.88 19.07 15.32
N TYR A 920 45.54 20.02 14.45
CA TYR A 920 46.40 21.13 14.03
C TYR A 920 45.97 22.50 14.59
N ALA A 921 44.89 22.55 15.37
CA ALA A 921 44.57 23.73 16.16
C ALA A 921 45.72 23.96 17.16
N GLY A 922 46.50 25.03 16.95
CA GLY A 922 47.76 25.27 17.64
C GLY A 922 47.65 25.17 19.15
N LYS A 923 48.65 24.55 19.78
CA LYS A 923 48.80 24.36 21.24
C LYS A 923 48.79 25.67 22.07
N GLU A 924 48.65 26.85 21.47
CA GLU A 924 48.70 28.13 22.19
C GLU A 924 47.34 28.67 22.66
N ASP A 925 46.21 28.20 22.12
CA ASP A 925 44.89 28.71 22.54
C ASP A 925 44.13 27.82 23.54
N LEU A 926 44.56 26.59 23.78
CA LEU A 926 43.83 25.66 24.64
C LEU A 926 44.02 25.93 26.15
N VAL A 927 45.11 26.56 26.60
CA VAL A 927 45.38 26.68 28.05
C VAL A 927 44.77 27.93 28.71
N PRO A 928 44.70 29.11 28.05
CA PRO A 928 44.00 30.27 28.63
C PRO A 928 42.49 30.27 28.40
N GLN A 929 41.99 29.74 27.26
CA GLN A 929 40.54 29.71 26.97
C GLN A 929 39.79 28.61 27.74
N LEU A 930 40.41 27.46 28.04
CA LEU A 930 39.80 26.49 28.96
C LEU A 930 39.57 27.12 30.34
N LYS A 931 40.51 27.93 30.86
CA LYS A 931 40.34 28.60 32.17
C LYS A 931 39.32 29.73 32.17
N ALA A 932 39.18 30.48 31.08
CA ALA A 932 38.18 31.55 30.99
C ALA A 932 36.76 31.00 30.75
N SER A 933 36.61 29.99 29.89
CA SER A 933 35.31 29.33 29.62
C SER A 933 34.85 28.43 30.77
N LEU A 934 35.77 27.86 31.57
CA LEU A 934 35.42 27.13 32.82
C LEU A 934 34.86 28.04 33.92
N LEU A 935 35.05 29.35 33.84
CA LEU A 935 34.58 30.31 34.85
C LEU A 935 33.26 31.01 34.45
N SER A 936 32.83 30.93 33.18
CA SER A 936 31.60 31.57 32.69
C SER A 936 30.57 30.64 32.06
N ALA A 937 30.91 29.36 31.81
CA ALA A 937 29.93 28.35 31.41
C ALA A 937 29.49 27.52 32.62
N PRO A 938 28.20 27.13 32.72
CA PRO A 938 27.80 26.10 33.68
C PRO A 938 28.67 24.85 33.44
N PRO A 939 29.12 24.16 34.51
CA PRO A 939 30.13 23.11 34.38
C PRO A 939 29.72 22.11 33.30
N CYS A 940 30.66 21.82 32.38
CA CYS A 940 30.52 20.75 31.42
C CYS A 940 30.23 19.48 32.24
N ARG A 941 28.97 19.03 32.21
CA ARG A 941 28.60 17.79 32.88
C ARG A 941 29.44 16.71 32.23
N ASP A 942 30.16 15.94 33.03
CA ASP A 942 30.63 14.62 32.62
C ASP A 942 29.47 13.94 31.90
N VAL A 943 29.70 13.46 30.67
CA VAL A 943 28.71 12.60 30.03
C VAL A 943 28.79 11.27 30.75
N VAL A 944 28.06 11.17 31.86
CA VAL A 944 27.75 9.91 32.51
C VAL A 944 26.79 9.20 31.58
N ILE A 945 27.30 8.23 30.83
CA ILE A 945 26.47 7.29 30.08
C ILE A 945 25.84 6.35 31.12
N GLU A 946 24.72 6.75 31.68
CA GLU A 946 23.84 5.82 32.38
C GLU A 946 23.16 4.95 31.33
N ILE A 947 23.37 3.64 31.40
CA ILE A 947 22.57 2.69 30.62
C ILE A 947 21.16 2.75 31.21
N GLU A 948 20.25 3.50 30.56
CA GLU A 948 18.90 3.74 31.07
C GLU A 948 18.08 2.44 31.19
N ASP A 949 17.36 2.32 32.31
CA ASP A 949 16.45 1.23 32.67
C ASP A 949 15.07 1.28 31.97
N THR A 950 14.87 2.20 31.03
CA THR A 950 13.53 2.53 30.48
C THR A 950 13.07 1.64 29.32
N LYS A 951 13.93 0.75 28.79
CA LYS A 951 13.50 -0.33 27.90
C LYS A 951 13.62 -1.68 28.63
N PRO A 952 12.52 -2.40 28.87
CA PRO A 952 12.60 -3.69 29.53
C PRO A 952 13.32 -4.68 28.60
N LEU A 953 14.37 -5.35 29.12
CA LEU A 953 15.07 -6.47 28.48
C LEU A 953 14.19 -7.74 28.35
N LEU A 954 12.96 -7.68 28.85
CA LEU A 954 11.96 -8.73 28.81
C LEU A 954 10.59 -8.05 28.65
N ALA A 955 9.97 -8.16 27.47
CA ALA A 955 8.53 -8.01 27.40
C ALA A 955 7.92 -9.16 28.22
N SER A 956 7.39 -8.85 29.40
CA SER A 956 6.51 -9.79 30.09
C SER A 956 5.31 -10.03 29.19
N LYS A 957 5.08 -11.32 28.90
CA LYS A 957 3.99 -11.91 28.09
C LYS A 957 2.70 -11.12 27.97
#